data_AF-A0A2P2E412-F1
#
_entry.id   AF-A0A2P2E412-F1
#
_cell.length_a   1.000
_cell.length_b   1.000
_cell.length_c   1.000
_cell.angle_alpha   90.00
_cell.angle_beta   90.00
_cell.angle_gamma   90.00
#
_symmetry.space_group_name_H-M   'P 1'
#
loop_
_entity.id
_entity.type
_entity.pdbx_description
1 polymer ?
#
loop_
_entity_poly.entity_id
_entity_poly.type
_entity_poly.pdbx_seq_one_letter_code
_entity_poly.pdbx_strand_id
1 'polypeptide(L)'
;MDYFSGSHLNAKIGILAILFCLLFAGCKEKEESLSIAYDLVLDLEKETTSFQGQFVANDPLVYHWKKNPGRQTSLPTKRKWQNTQITFNTDKELFINHSLDAIYFPPNTSYEFEIKEGQYTFEAYYGLLKGNPNQKNSEGELAIEVDGIVLEKRDCKDQMVESWNRLSKPLKISKRIKLIWKSNSDHLFLGRPLLLKTNAETKYNVIFIVLDSARKDFFQTYGFPYPITPNMDAFAKESVVFENPFSNGNWTKPSMMSFFHSEYSSNLGLGNSWFTTKPYQRVVYYGKPRYNLANIMRKNSYVSQTIMNNVFFLDYTTVGVDLGFHDSFQVGMDILDTEVLTNQAIQFVEQNKEKSFFLHFNLNTPHASYSPPPEHMKAVRELIPSQEFYRFESPVQRYMGELHYTDREVNRLFSKLKELGLYEKSLIILTGDHGELFSPHHDYSYHFIMQTRFGHGETHYDEEINVPYFIKLPNDLVPKKRFIPGQVSLLSILPTVLGLLGIKQDIYDFKGINFSECILNDEPCPKENTIYTEGRMSESMRTASYKYIRRYPGFTTVRRTVAGEPHFMMEELYDLVKDPEEKTNLVPIDESHPLLVKARSEFLDSRFLNRNRIKIKIPACEDDACKDRVIVNVLGSIYQYESSADVKFLSSSAKNLQMEIVTKKNPIDITIETVNPEFETRIQCYRNGRFWNYRTGRWGIEGLNLPSTIPKEFILSDATPLGWESSHLPWVYNDGSFSGGAESSSQQEMGKEVKKILSTWGYIHE
;
A
#
# COMPACT_ATOMS: atom_id res chain seq x y z
N MET A 1 -49.04 -12.18 -36.86
CA MET A 1 -48.45 -13.32 -37.58
C MET A 1 -47.00 -13.40 -37.12
N ASP A 2 -46.72 -13.94 -35.93
CA ASP A 2 -46.66 -15.39 -35.62
C ASP A 2 -45.21 -15.88 -35.88
N TYR A 3 -44.41 -16.45 -34.98
CA TYR A 3 -44.66 -17.16 -33.71
C TYR A 3 -43.38 -17.18 -32.84
N PHE A 4 -43.58 -17.34 -31.53
CA PHE A 4 -42.58 -17.60 -30.49
C PHE A 4 -42.22 -19.09 -30.36
N SER A 5 -41.09 -19.35 -29.68
CA SER A 5 -40.76 -20.50 -28.79
C SER A 5 -39.80 -21.60 -29.31
N GLY A 6 -38.85 -21.93 -28.42
CA GLY A 6 -37.87 -23.00 -28.60
C GLY A 6 -36.82 -23.10 -27.49
N SER A 7 -37.18 -22.81 -26.23
CA SER A 7 -36.35 -22.99 -25.05
C SER A 7 -36.55 -24.39 -24.45
N HIS A 8 -35.67 -25.34 -24.76
CA HIS A 8 -35.59 -26.61 -24.03
C HIS A 8 -34.17 -27.21 -24.08
N LEU A 9 -33.28 -26.74 -23.19
CA LEU A 9 -32.12 -27.57 -22.78
C LEU A 9 -31.58 -27.30 -21.35
N ASN A 10 -31.97 -26.21 -20.67
CA ASN A 10 -31.42 -25.88 -19.34
C ASN A 10 -32.26 -26.32 -18.13
N ALA A 11 -33.39 -27.01 -18.32
CA ALA A 11 -34.29 -27.40 -17.21
C ALA A 11 -34.09 -28.82 -16.66
N LYS A 12 -33.27 -29.68 -17.31
CA LYS A 12 -33.09 -31.09 -16.89
C LYS A 12 -31.84 -31.38 -16.05
N ILE A 13 -30.89 -30.45 -15.94
CA ILE A 13 -29.70 -30.60 -15.09
C ILE A 13 -29.95 -30.07 -13.67
N GLY A 14 -30.82 -29.05 -13.51
CA GLY A 14 -31.17 -28.48 -12.20
C GLY A 14 -32.02 -29.42 -11.32
N ILE A 15 -32.89 -30.25 -11.91
CA ILE A 15 -33.77 -31.14 -11.13
C ILE A 15 -33.03 -32.37 -10.60
N LEU A 16 -31.99 -32.86 -11.32
CA LEU A 16 -31.16 -33.97 -10.83
C LEU A 16 -30.23 -33.54 -9.69
N ALA A 17 -29.72 -32.30 -9.72
CA ALA A 17 -28.89 -31.75 -8.64
C ALA A 17 -29.69 -31.50 -7.34
N ILE A 18 -30.95 -31.05 -7.46
CA ILE A 18 -31.83 -30.82 -6.31
C ILE A 18 -32.29 -32.15 -5.68
N LEU A 19 -32.50 -33.21 -6.46
CA LEU A 19 -32.80 -34.54 -5.91
C LEU A 19 -31.58 -35.22 -5.26
N PHE A 20 -30.35 -34.93 -5.72
CA PHE A 20 -29.14 -35.45 -5.08
C PHE A 20 -28.82 -34.76 -3.73
N CYS A 21 -29.16 -33.49 -3.57
CA CYS A 21 -29.04 -32.78 -2.28
C CYS A 21 -30.08 -33.21 -1.23
N LEU A 22 -31.22 -33.77 -1.62
CA LEU A 22 -32.26 -34.23 -0.69
C LEU A 22 -32.02 -35.64 -0.14
N LEU A 23 -31.12 -36.43 -0.75
CA LEU A 23 -30.81 -37.81 -0.33
C LEU A 23 -29.57 -37.94 0.55
N PHE A 24 -28.75 -36.88 0.67
CA PHE A 24 -27.64 -36.79 1.61
C PHE A 24 -27.89 -35.65 2.60
N ALA A 25 -28.66 -35.93 3.64
CA ALA A 25 -28.68 -35.10 4.84
C ALA A 25 -27.25 -35.03 5.40
N GLY A 26 -26.53 -33.93 5.12
CA GLY A 26 -25.14 -33.80 5.54
C GLY A 26 -24.34 -32.61 5.05
N CYS A 27 -24.77 -31.82 4.06
CA CYS A 27 -24.08 -30.57 3.72
C CYS A 27 -24.53 -29.42 4.63
N LYS A 28 -24.19 -29.51 5.92
CA LYS A 28 -23.85 -28.29 6.65
C LYS A 28 -22.52 -27.83 6.05
N GLU A 29 -22.47 -26.62 5.50
CA GLU A 29 -21.20 -25.88 5.50
C GLU A 29 -20.65 -26.02 6.91
N LYS A 30 -19.50 -26.68 7.08
CA LYS A 30 -18.79 -26.67 8.36
C LYS A 30 -18.53 -25.20 8.64
N GLU A 31 -19.27 -24.60 9.59
CA GLU A 31 -18.87 -23.34 10.20
C GLU A 31 -17.52 -23.63 10.86
N GLU A 32 -16.43 -23.40 10.12
CA GLU A 32 -15.07 -23.51 10.62
C GLU A 32 -14.99 -22.64 11.88
N SER A 33 -14.64 -23.24 13.02
CA SER A 33 -14.40 -22.48 14.24
C SER A 33 -13.07 -21.76 14.08
N LEU A 34 -13.13 -20.50 13.63
CA LEU A 34 -11.95 -19.65 13.39
C LEU A 34 -11.30 -19.17 14.70
N SER A 35 -9.98 -19.00 14.71
CA SER A 35 -9.21 -18.58 15.90
C SER A 35 -9.62 -17.21 16.43
N ILE A 36 -9.79 -16.22 15.54
CA ILE A 36 -10.48 -14.96 15.85
C ILE A 36 -11.92 -15.08 15.32
N ALA A 37 -12.89 -15.11 16.22
CA ALA A 37 -14.29 -15.09 15.83
C ALA A 37 -14.78 -13.67 15.54
N TYR A 38 -14.29 -12.70 16.31
CA TYR A 38 -14.65 -11.29 16.13
C TYR A 38 -13.45 -10.39 16.39
N ASP A 39 -13.27 -9.43 15.48
CA ASP A 39 -12.43 -8.26 15.68
C ASP A 39 -13.35 -7.06 15.90
N LEU A 40 -13.43 -6.58 17.15
CA LEU A 40 -14.40 -5.55 17.50
C LEU A 40 -14.09 -4.20 16.84
N VAL A 41 -12.86 -3.98 16.35
CA VAL A 41 -12.51 -2.78 15.58
C VAL A 41 -13.10 -2.84 14.18
N LEU A 42 -13.03 -4.00 13.52
CA LEU A 42 -13.70 -4.20 12.23
C LEU A 42 -15.22 -4.13 12.38
N ASP A 43 -15.76 -4.67 13.47
CA ASP A 43 -17.21 -4.69 13.72
C ASP A 43 -17.83 -3.32 13.99
N LEU A 44 -17.02 -2.26 14.19
CA LEU A 44 -17.53 -0.88 14.31
C LEU A 44 -18.35 -0.44 13.08
N GLU A 45 -18.08 -1.01 11.91
CA GLU A 45 -18.78 -0.68 10.66
C GLU A 45 -20.16 -1.36 10.54
N LYS A 46 -20.43 -2.40 11.32
CA LYS A 46 -21.70 -3.13 11.29
C LYS A 46 -22.83 -2.25 11.84
N GLU A 47 -23.99 -2.29 11.20
CA GLU A 47 -25.19 -1.57 11.64
C GLU A 47 -25.68 -2.01 13.02
N THR A 48 -25.37 -3.25 13.40
CA THR A 48 -25.70 -3.86 14.69
C THR A 48 -24.84 -3.30 15.84
N THR A 49 -23.77 -2.57 15.55
CA THR A 49 -22.90 -1.98 16.58
C THR A 49 -23.49 -0.65 17.04
N SER A 50 -23.79 -0.55 18.34
CA SER A 50 -24.36 0.66 18.94
C SER A 50 -23.34 1.39 19.82
N PHE A 51 -23.44 2.72 19.85
CA PHE A 51 -22.64 3.60 20.70
C PHE A 51 -23.58 4.44 21.58
N GLN A 52 -23.30 4.49 22.87
CA GLN A 52 -24.04 5.30 23.84
C GLN A 52 -23.07 6.25 24.55
N GLY A 53 -23.35 7.56 24.48
CA GLY A 53 -22.50 8.60 25.04
C GLY A 53 -22.68 9.96 24.36
N GLN A 54 -21.99 10.99 24.84
CA GLN A 54 -21.93 12.28 24.16
C GLN A 54 -20.89 12.28 23.04
N PHE A 55 -21.29 12.76 21.87
CA PHE A 55 -20.38 13.02 20.76
C PHE A 55 -19.58 14.28 21.05
N VAL A 56 -18.25 14.21 20.91
CA VAL A 56 -17.42 15.42 20.89
C VAL A 56 -17.31 15.87 19.43
N ALA A 57 -17.86 17.05 19.12
CA ALA A 57 -17.85 17.60 17.76
C ALA A 57 -16.44 18.04 17.31
N ASN A 58 -15.55 18.32 18.27
CA ASN A 58 -14.15 18.67 18.07
C ASN A 58 -13.25 17.57 18.67
N ASP A 59 -11.99 17.52 18.27
CA ASP A 59 -11.02 16.61 18.89
C ASP A 59 -10.84 16.98 20.38
N PRO A 60 -11.20 16.11 21.33
CA PRO A 60 -11.07 16.42 22.75
C PRO A 60 -9.61 16.35 23.24
N LEU A 61 -8.66 15.85 22.45
CA LEU A 61 -7.30 15.56 22.89
C LEU A 61 -6.33 16.67 22.44
N VAL A 62 -5.75 17.38 23.42
CA VAL A 62 -4.83 18.50 23.16
C VAL A 62 -3.46 18.02 22.67
N TYR A 63 -3.05 16.82 23.07
CA TYR A 63 -1.81 16.18 22.62
C TYR A 63 -1.91 14.66 22.86
N HIS A 64 -1.70 13.89 21.80
CA HIS A 64 -1.35 12.48 21.87
C HIS A 64 -0.64 12.13 20.56
N TRP A 65 0.42 11.33 20.58
CA TRP A 65 1.43 11.21 19.50
C TRP A 65 0.96 10.51 18.21
N LYS A 66 -0.36 10.39 18.07
CA LYS A 66 -1.19 10.78 16.91
C LYS A 66 -2.10 9.66 16.42
N LYS A 67 -3.37 9.88 16.72
CA LYS A 67 -4.55 9.13 16.31
C LYS A 67 -4.74 9.17 14.79
N ASN A 68 -5.05 8.03 14.18
CA ASN A 68 -5.54 7.99 12.80
C ASN A 68 -7.04 7.69 12.75
N PRO A 69 -7.92 8.71 12.66
CA PRO A 69 -9.36 8.50 12.51
C PRO A 69 -9.76 8.08 11.08
N GLY A 70 -8.83 8.09 10.12
CA GLY A 70 -9.09 7.78 8.71
C GLY A 70 -9.05 6.29 8.35
N ARG A 71 -8.63 5.42 9.28
CA ARG A 71 -8.30 4.01 9.01
C ARG A 71 -9.48 3.22 8.45
N GLN A 72 -10.72 3.40 8.92
CA GLN A 72 -11.91 2.76 8.33
C GLN A 72 -12.80 3.80 7.66
N THR A 73 -12.55 4.05 6.37
CA THR A 73 -13.27 5.06 5.59
C THR A 73 -14.73 4.72 5.33
N SER A 74 -15.15 3.47 5.57
CA SER A 74 -16.55 3.04 5.60
C SER A 74 -17.36 3.68 6.73
N LEU A 75 -16.70 4.13 7.82
CA LEU A 75 -17.38 4.84 8.90
C LEU A 75 -17.84 6.24 8.43
N PRO A 76 -19.08 6.65 8.75
CA PRO A 76 -19.52 8.03 8.52
C PRO A 76 -18.57 9.03 9.18
N THR A 77 -18.33 10.20 8.57
CA THR A 77 -17.37 11.21 9.06
C THR A 77 -17.53 11.53 10.55
N LYS A 78 -18.76 11.64 11.05
CA LYS A 78 -19.08 11.88 12.47
C LYS A 78 -18.70 10.74 13.44
N ARG A 79 -18.37 9.56 12.92
CA ARG A 79 -18.01 8.32 13.64
C ARG A 79 -16.56 7.87 13.41
N LYS A 80 -15.82 8.51 12.49
CA LYS A 80 -14.43 8.15 12.16
C LYS A 80 -13.49 8.12 13.37
N TRP A 81 -13.76 8.94 14.38
CA TRP A 81 -12.99 8.98 15.63
C TRP A 81 -13.13 7.71 16.51
N GLN A 82 -14.13 6.85 16.26
CA GLN A 82 -14.40 5.64 17.05
C GLN A 82 -13.33 4.57 16.87
N ASN A 83 -12.74 4.52 15.66
CA ASN A 83 -11.57 3.73 15.37
C ASN A 83 -10.35 4.65 15.39
N THR A 84 -9.31 4.23 16.12
CA THR A 84 -8.04 4.93 16.13
C THR A 84 -6.90 3.95 16.17
N GLN A 85 -5.95 4.14 15.27
CA GLN A 85 -4.59 3.71 15.55
C GLN A 85 -4.01 4.64 16.61
N ILE A 86 -3.38 4.09 17.63
CA ILE A 86 -2.65 4.88 18.62
C ILE A 86 -1.26 4.27 18.80
N THR A 87 -0.29 5.15 18.91
CA THR A 87 1.15 4.86 19.03
C THR A 87 1.58 5.36 20.40
N PHE A 88 2.14 4.48 21.21
CA PHE A 88 2.83 4.86 22.45
C PHE A 88 4.32 4.58 22.26
N ASN A 89 5.13 5.60 22.53
CA ASN A 89 6.57 5.43 22.62
C ASN A 89 6.84 4.89 24.03
N THR A 90 7.00 3.58 24.14
CA THR A 90 7.04 2.89 25.44
C THR A 90 8.40 2.96 26.12
N ASP A 91 9.44 3.38 25.39
CA ASP A 91 10.81 3.48 25.89
C ASP A 91 11.39 4.87 25.56
N LYS A 92 12.11 5.47 26.52
CA LYS A 92 12.77 6.79 26.38
C LYS A 92 14.24 6.69 26.01
N GLU A 93 14.85 5.53 26.21
CA GLU A 93 16.24 5.23 25.89
C GLU A 93 16.37 4.55 24.52
N LEU A 94 15.31 3.91 24.05
CA LEU A 94 15.16 3.33 22.71
C LEU A 94 13.90 3.90 22.05
N PHE A 95 13.95 4.35 20.79
CA PHE A 95 12.79 4.93 20.09
C PHE A 95 11.80 3.84 19.62
N ILE A 96 11.34 3.02 20.57
CA ILE A 96 10.43 1.90 20.33
C ILE A 96 9.00 2.43 20.27
N ASN A 97 8.29 2.06 19.21
CA ASN A 97 6.87 2.32 19.08
C ASN A 97 6.06 1.04 18.89
N HIS A 98 5.08 0.85 19.77
CA HIS A 98 4.01 -0.12 19.60
C HIS A 98 2.74 0.61 19.16
N SER A 99 2.31 0.35 17.93
CA SER A 99 1.02 0.84 17.47
C SER A 99 -0.03 -0.24 17.55
N LEU A 100 -1.07 0.00 18.35
CA LEU A 100 -2.22 -0.88 18.43
C LEU A 100 -3.42 -0.27 17.71
N ASP A 101 -4.10 -1.11 16.93
CA ASP A 101 -5.40 -0.74 16.39
C ASP A 101 -6.43 -0.76 17.50
N ALA A 102 -7.07 0.37 17.79
CA ALA A 102 -7.83 0.55 19.01
C ALA A 102 -9.22 1.16 18.80
N ILE A 103 -10.12 0.82 19.72
CA ILE A 103 -11.41 1.50 19.90
C ILE A 103 -11.22 2.58 20.95
N TYR A 104 -11.69 3.79 20.66
CA TYR A 104 -11.60 4.92 21.58
C TYR A 104 -12.91 5.17 22.34
N PHE A 105 -12.77 5.36 23.65
CA PHE A 105 -13.84 5.58 24.62
C PHE A 105 -13.66 6.95 25.29
N PRO A 106 -14.49 7.95 24.94
CA PRO A 106 -14.64 9.16 25.75
C PRO A 106 -15.17 8.84 27.16
N PRO A 107 -15.04 9.77 28.12
CA PRO A 107 -15.62 9.61 29.45
C PRO A 107 -17.11 9.26 29.39
N ASN A 108 -17.51 8.26 30.18
CA ASN A 108 -18.92 7.84 30.34
C ASN A 108 -19.59 7.40 29.04
N THR A 109 -18.90 6.56 28.26
CA THR A 109 -19.38 6.02 26.99
C THR A 109 -19.37 4.50 26.97
N SER A 110 -20.11 3.91 26.03
CA SER A 110 -20.12 2.46 25.82
C SER A 110 -20.34 2.09 24.37
N TYR A 111 -19.83 0.90 24.01
CA TYR A 111 -20.07 0.25 22.73
C TYR A 111 -20.72 -1.11 22.97
N GLU A 112 -21.72 -1.46 22.19
CA GLU A 112 -22.39 -2.77 22.22
C GLU A 112 -22.29 -3.44 20.85
N PHE A 113 -21.96 -4.73 20.86
CA PHE A 113 -21.77 -5.56 19.67
C PHE A 113 -22.68 -6.78 19.74
N GLU A 114 -23.30 -7.14 18.62
CA GLU A 114 -24.02 -8.41 18.47
C GLU A 114 -23.06 -9.54 18.12
N ILE A 115 -23.07 -10.58 18.94
CA ILE A 115 -22.14 -11.71 18.90
C ILE A 115 -22.97 -13.00 18.92
N LYS A 116 -22.64 -13.95 18.04
CA LYS A 116 -23.31 -15.26 18.01
C LYS A 116 -23.07 -16.01 19.32
N GLU A 117 -24.04 -16.83 19.71
CA GLU A 117 -23.92 -17.68 20.89
C GLU A 117 -22.63 -18.53 20.85
N GLY A 118 -21.85 -18.51 21.93
CA GLY A 118 -20.59 -19.25 22.01
C GLY A 118 -19.77 -19.00 23.26
N GLN A 119 -18.66 -19.74 23.35
CA GLN A 119 -17.61 -19.56 24.34
C GLN A 119 -16.43 -18.85 23.68
N TYR A 120 -16.01 -17.75 24.29
CA TYR A 120 -14.98 -16.88 23.77
C TYR A 120 -13.97 -16.52 24.85
N THR A 121 -12.75 -16.19 24.45
CA THR A 121 -11.81 -15.44 25.26
C THR A 121 -11.70 -14.04 24.67
N PHE A 122 -12.13 -13.04 25.43
CA PHE A 122 -11.87 -11.65 25.11
C PHE A 122 -10.41 -11.35 25.42
N GLU A 123 -9.66 -10.85 24.44
CA GLU A 123 -8.30 -10.34 24.61
C GLU A 123 -8.24 -8.90 24.11
N ALA A 124 -7.61 -8.03 24.89
CA ALA A 124 -7.34 -6.64 24.51
C ALA A 124 -6.11 -6.11 25.25
N TYR A 125 -5.63 -4.96 24.81
CA TYR A 125 -4.81 -4.07 25.63
C TYR A 125 -5.61 -2.83 25.95
N TYR A 126 -5.43 -2.27 27.14
CA TYR A 126 -6.00 -0.97 27.48
C TYR A 126 -4.92 0.05 27.78
N GLY A 127 -5.12 1.25 27.27
CA GLY A 127 -4.29 2.42 27.53
C GLY A 127 -5.17 3.58 27.95
N LEU A 128 -4.69 4.37 28.91
CA LEU A 128 -5.42 5.52 29.44
C LEU A 128 -4.78 6.83 28.97
N LEU A 129 -5.63 7.79 28.64
CA LEU A 129 -5.20 9.15 28.34
C LEU A 129 -5.93 10.15 29.23
N LYS A 130 -5.15 11.10 29.75
CA LYS A 130 -5.61 12.14 30.66
C LYS A 130 -6.52 13.12 29.96
N GLY A 131 -7.70 13.39 30.52
CA GLY A 131 -8.57 14.49 30.06
C GLY A 131 -8.05 15.87 30.48
N ASN A 132 -7.32 15.95 31.59
CA ASN A 132 -6.71 17.19 32.08
C ASN A 132 -5.18 17.07 32.05
N PRO A 133 -4.47 17.92 31.30
CA PRO A 133 -3.01 17.92 31.26
C PRO A 133 -2.28 18.01 32.59
N ASN A 134 -2.89 18.70 33.55
CA ASN A 134 -2.27 19.00 34.83
C ASN A 134 -2.47 17.89 35.87
N GLN A 135 -3.25 16.84 35.55
CA GLN A 135 -3.50 15.77 36.51
C GLN A 135 -2.34 14.77 36.60
N LYS A 136 -2.09 14.29 37.82
CA LYS A 136 -0.97 13.36 38.07
C LYS A 136 -1.24 11.94 37.56
N ASN A 137 -2.45 11.43 37.72
CA ASN A 137 -2.81 10.04 37.38
C ASN A 137 -3.97 10.01 36.39
N SER A 138 -4.06 8.94 35.61
CA SER A 138 -5.26 8.63 34.82
C SER A 138 -6.08 7.56 35.55
N GLU A 139 -7.40 7.69 35.59
CA GLU A 139 -8.27 6.70 36.23
C GLU A 139 -9.67 6.55 35.63
N GLY A 140 -10.25 5.35 35.77
CA GLY A 140 -11.64 5.05 35.48
C GLY A 140 -11.97 3.57 35.66
N GLU A 141 -13.23 3.20 35.45
CA GLU A 141 -13.74 1.84 35.54
C GLU A 141 -14.12 1.33 34.13
N LEU A 142 -13.47 0.26 33.69
CA LEU A 142 -13.90 -0.51 32.52
C LEU A 142 -14.80 -1.66 32.98
N ALA A 143 -16.03 -1.71 32.47
CA ALA A 143 -16.94 -2.80 32.71
C ALA A 143 -17.24 -3.58 31.42
N ILE A 144 -17.23 -4.92 31.53
CA ILE A 144 -17.64 -5.84 30.47
C ILE A 144 -18.98 -6.43 30.87
N GLU A 145 -20.01 -6.09 30.11
CA GLU A 145 -21.37 -6.60 30.25
C GLU A 145 -21.65 -7.57 29.11
N VAL A 146 -22.21 -8.74 29.44
CA VAL A 146 -22.61 -9.76 28.47
C VAL A 146 -24.07 -10.09 28.73
N ASP A 147 -24.89 -9.98 27.67
CA ASP A 147 -26.33 -10.25 27.73
C ASP A 147 -27.06 -9.54 28.90
N GLY A 148 -26.65 -8.31 29.22
CA GLY A 148 -27.23 -7.50 30.31
C GLY A 148 -26.66 -7.78 31.70
N ILE A 149 -25.68 -8.69 31.83
CA ILE A 149 -25.03 -9.04 33.09
C ILE A 149 -23.59 -8.52 33.08
N VAL A 150 -23.22 -7.70 34.06
CA VAL A 150 -21.84 -7.22 34.22
C VAL A 150 -20.98 -8.35 34.77
N LEU A 151 -20.06 -8.87 33.96
CA LEU A 151 -19.19 -10.00 34.29
C LEU A 151 -17.80 -9.57 34.79
N GLU A 152 -17.37 -8.36 34.44
CA GLU A 152 -16.12 -7.78 34.91
C GLU A 152 -16.30 -6.28 35.14
N LYS A 153 -15.73 -5.81 36.24
CA LYS A 153 -15.44 -4.39 36.48
C LYS A 153 -13.98 -4.30 36.85
N ARG A 154 -13.25 -3.43 36.17
CA ARG A 154 -11.83 -3.24 36.36
C ARG A 154 -11.54 -1.77 36.62
N ASP A 155 -11.06 -1.50 37.82
CA ASP A 155 -10.46 -0.21 38.15
C ASP A 155 -9.16 -0.08 37.36
N CYS A 156 -9.16 0.79 36.36
CA CYS A 156 -8.01 1.10 35.53
C CYS A 156 -7.36 2.36 36.11
N LYS A 157 -6.13 2.23 36.60
CA LYS A 157 -5.33 3.35 37.11
C LYS A 157 -3.95 3.30 36.49
N ASP A 158 -3.45 4.44 36.08
CA ASP A 158 -2.09 4.56 35.55
C ASP A 158 -1.38 5.81 36.09
N GLN A 159 -0.14 5.60 36.53
CA GLN A 159 0.77 6.67 36.95
C GLN A 159 1.69 7.10 35.82
N MET A 160 2.03 6.18 34.92
CA MET A 160 2.75 6.51 33.69
C MET A 160 1.72 6.96 32.67
N VAL A 161 1.98 8.11 32.06
CA VAL A 161 1.23 8.51 30.87
C VAL A 161 1.60 7.51 29.78
N GLU A 162 0.60 6.92 29.09
CA GLU A 162 0.82 6.15 27.84
C GLU A 162 1.36 4.70 27.99
N SER A 163 0.90 3.93 28.99
CA SER A 163 1.19 2.49 29.07
C SER A 163 0.07 1.61 28.50
N TRP A 164 0.43 0.46 27.90
CA TRP A 164 -0.52 -0.59 27.49
C TRP A 164 -0.55 -1.72 28.49
N ASN A 165 -1.73 -2.02 29.02
CA ASN A 165 -1.94 -3.10 29.97
C ASN A 165 -2.78 -4.21 29.34
N ARG A 166 -2.38 -5.47 29.51
CA ARG A 166 -3.10 -6.61 28.92
C ARG A 166 -4.38 -6.91 29.70
N LEU A 167 -5.43 -7.23 28.96
CA LEU A 167 -6.72 -7.70 29.45
C LEU A 167 -7.07 -9.03 28.77
N SER A 168 -7.45 -10.03 29.56
CA SER A 168 -7.95 -11.30 29.04
C SER A 168 -9.05 -11.85 29.94
N LYS A 169 -10.17 -12.26 29.33
CA LYS A 169 -11.35 -12.74 30.05
C LYS A 169 -12.10 -13.80 29.26
N PRO A 170 -12.29 -15.02 29.80
CA PRO A 170 -13.25 -15.98 29.26
C PRO A 170 -14.68 -15.46 29.41
N LEU A 171 -15.47 -15.54 28.35
CA LEU A 171 -16.84 -15.06 28.24
C LEU A 171 -17.72 -16.13 27.59
N LYS A 172 -18.89 -16.39 28.20
CA LYS A 172 -19.99 -17.08 27.52
C LYS A 172 -20.96 -16.01 27.04
N ILE A 173 -21.08 -15.86 25.73
CA ILE A 173 -21.94 -14.84 25.10
C ILE A 173 -23.09 -15.55 24.41
N SER A 174 -24.32 -15.12 24.65
CA SER A 174 -25.53 -15.66 24.01
C SER A 174 -25.96 -14.77 22.85
N LYS A 175 -25.89 -13.45 23.01
CA LYS A 175 -26.31 -12.49 21.98
C LYS A 175 -25.43 -11.25 21.87
N ARG A 176 -24.94 -10.69 22.97
CA ARG A 176 -24.29 -9.38 22.95
C ARG A 176 -23.20 -9.21 23.98
N ILE A 177 -22.22 -8.38 23.64
CA ILE A 177 -21.21 -7.85 24.55
C ILE A 177 -21.28 -6.32 24.52
N LYS A 178 -21.27 -5.71 25.71
CA LYS A 178 -21.24 -4.26 25.91
C LYS A 178 -20.02 -3.89 26.74
N LEU A 179 -19.19 -3.02 26.18
CA LEU A 179 -17.99 -2.48 26.81
C LEU A 179 -18.31 -1.07 27.30
N ILE A 180 -18.15 -0.82 28.60
CA ILE A 180 -18.57 0.41 29.25
C ILE A 180 -17.37 1.07 29.92
N TRP A 181 -17.10 2.32 29.58
CA TRP A 181 -16.06 3.12 30.22
C TRP A 181 -16.69 4.22 31.07
N LYS A 182 -16.34 4.25 32.36
CA LYS A 182 -16.76 5.29 33.31
C LYS A 182 -15.54 6.01 33.85
N SER A 183 -15.53 7.32 33.69
CA SER A 183 -14.46 8.18 34.20
C SER A 183 -15.00 9.60 34.38
N ASN A 184 -14.34 10.39 35.22
CA ASN A 184 -14.69 11.80 35.37
C ASN A 184 -14.30 12.60 34.13
N SER A 185 -13.06 12.42 33.67
CA SER A 185 -12.49 13.16 32.53
C SER A 185 -11.63 12.31 31.59
N ASP A 186 -11.27 11.09 31.98
CA ASP A 186 -10.20 10.36 31.30
C ASP A 186 -10.70 9.47 30.19
N HIS A 187 -9.86 9.28 29.20
CA HIS A 187 -10.16 8.53 27.99
C HIS A 187 -9.55 7.14 28.06
N LEU A 188 -10.26 6.17 27.50
CA LEU A 188 -9.78 4.79 27.36
C LEU A 188 -9.57 4.46 25.88
N PHE A 189 -8.49 3.75 25.59
CA PHE A 189 -8.26 3.09 24.32
C PHE A 189 -8.20 1.59 24.56
N LEU A 190 -8.97 0.82 23.80
CA LEU A 190 -8.89 -0.64 23.79
C LEU A 190 -8.20 -1.09 22.49
N GLY A 191 -6.91 -1.40 22.58
CA GLY A 191 -6.08 -1.91 21.49
C GLY A 191 -6.29 -3.41 21.27
N ARG A 192 -6.38 -3.82 20.01
CA ARG A 192 -6.61 -5.21 19.55
C ARG A 192 -7.72 -5.93 20.35
N PRO A 193 -8.96 -5.40 20.43
CA PRO A 193 -10.06 -6.02 21.16
C PRO A 193 -10.65 -7.19 20.35
N LEU A 194 -10.17 -8.40 20.62
CA LEU A 194 -10.51 -9.63 19.90
C LEU A 194 -11.37 -10.55 20.78
N LEU A 195 -12.33 -11.24 20.15
CA LEU A 195 -12.99 -12.42 20.72
C LEU A 195 -12.46 -13.67 20.02
N LEU A 196 -11.71 -14.46 20.76
CA LEU A 196 -11.15 -15.73 20.29
C LEU A 196 -12.11 -16.87 20.63
N LYS A 197 -12.48 -17.71 19.67
CA LYS A 197 -13.35 -18.87 19.96
C LYS A 197 -12.56 -19.94 20.69
N THR A 198 -13.13 -20.49 21.76
CA THR A 198 -12.50 -21.62 22.48
C THR A 198 -12.50 -22.87 21.58
N ASN A 199 -11.38 -23.60 21.53
CA ASN A 199 -11.19 -24.80 20.70
C ASN A 199 -11.38 -24.56 19.19
N ALA A 200 -10.96 -23.40 18.69
CA ALA A 200 -10.92 -23.11 17.27
C ALA A 200 -9.96 -24.04 16.52
N GLU A 201 -10.28 -24.37 15.27
CA GLU A 201 -9.33 -25.00 14.36
C GLU A 201 -8.37 -23.90 13.88
N THR A 202 -7.07 -24.19 13.90
CA THR A 202 -6.05 -23.27 13.39
C THR A 202 -5.81 -23.53 11.90
N LYS A 203 -5.87 -22.46 11.12
CA LYS A 203 -5.37 -22.40 9.74
C LYS A 203 -3.84 -22.37 9.72
N TYR A 204 -3.25 -22.56 8.54
CA TYR A 204 -1.83 -22.33 8.32
C TYR A 204 -1.42 -20.93 8.77
N ASN A 205 -0.28 -20.80 9.43
CA ASN A 205 0.28 -19.48 9.72
C ASN A 205 0.87 -18.89 8.43
N VAL A 206 0.90 -17.57 8.34
CA VAL A 206 1.52 -16.86 7.22
C VAL A 206 2.64 -16.01 7.78
N ILE A 207 3.86 -16.23 7.29
CA ILE A 207 5.05 -15.51 7.73
C ILE A 207 5.67 -14.89 6.49
N PHE A 208 5.72 -13.57 6.44
CA PHE A 208 6.28 -12.82 5.33
C PHE A 208 7.54 -12.10 5.78
N ILE A 209 8.68 -12.61 5.34
CA ILE A 209 10.02 -12.11 5.64
C ILE A 209 10.48 -11.23 4.48
N VAL A 210 10.83 -9.98 4.80
CA VAL A 210 11.37 -9.01 3.84
C VAL A 210 12.75 -8.59 4.32
N LEU A 211 13.71 -8.62 3.40
CA LEU A 211 15.10 -8.22 3.64
C LEU A 211 15.36 -6.92 2.88
N ASP A 212 15.62 -5.83 3.61
CA ASP A 212 15.80 -4.52 3.01
C ASP A 212 17.07 -4.49 2.15
N SER A 213 16.94 -4.19 0.86
CA SER A 213 18.03 -4.13 -0.13
C SER A 213 18.73 -5.46 -0.49
N ALA A 214 18.10 -6.61 -0.22
CA ALA A 214 18.66 -7.91 -0.58
C ALA A 214 18.63 -8.18 -2.09
N ARG A 215 19.82 -8.34 -2.69
CA ARG A 215 20.00 -8.67 -4.10
C ARG A 215 19.99 -10.18 -4.32
N LYS A 216 19.30 -10.61 -5.38
CA LYS A 216 19.21 -12.03 -5.78
C LYS A 216 20.57 -12.66 -6.06
N ASP A 217 21.48 -11.94 -6.70
CA ASP A 217 22.75 -12.44 -7.23
C ASP A 217 23.81 -12.75 -6.16
N PHE A 218 23.52 -12.49 -4.88
CA PHE A 218 24.36 -12.85 -3.73
C PHE A 218 23.92 -14.14 -3.01
N PHE A 219 22.89 -14.84 -3.51
CA PHE A 219 22.42 -16.12 -2.96
C PHE A 219 22.96 -17.31 -3.78
N GLN A 220 23.39 -18.39 -3.11
CA GLN A 220 23.89 -19.57 -3.84
C GLN A 220 22.80 -20.26 -4.66
N THR A 221 21.57 -20.21 -4.18
CA THR A 221 20.38 -20.70 -4.89
C THR A 221 20.27 -20.11 -6.30
N TYR A 222 20.76 -18.88 -6.50
CA TYR A 222 20.77 -18.17 -7.76
C TYR A 222 22.14 -18.14 -8.46
N GLY A 223 23.10 -18.92 -7.97
CA GLY A 223 24.41 -19.12 -8.61
C GLY A 223 25.56 -18.32 -8.01
N PHE A 224 25.37 -17.60 -6.89
CA PHE A 224 26.49 -17.01 -6.17
C PHE A 224 27.47 -18.11 -5.71
N PRO A 225 28.78 -18.02 -5.99
CA PRO A 225 29.69 -19.15 -5.80
C PRO A 225 30.02 -19.45 -4.32
N TYR A 226 29.71 -18.56 -3.39
CA TYR A 226 30.12 -18.68 -1.99
C TYR A 226 28.93 -18.77 -1.03
N PRO A 227 29.00 -19.60 0.03
CA PRO A 227 27.88 -19.84 0.94
C PRO A 227 27.75 -18.74 1.99
N ILE A 228 27.47 -17.50 1.58
CA ILE A 228 27.28 -16.38 2.50
C ILE A 228 25.84 -16.33 3.07
N THR A 229 24.91 -17.07 2.48
CA THR A 229 23.50 -17.21 2.91
C THR A 229 23.09 -18.66 3.20
N PRO A 230 23.87 -19.44 3.97
CA PRO A 230 23.71 -20.90 4.03
C PRO A 230 22.34 -21.35 4.57
N ASN A 231 21.73 -20.60 5.50
CA ASN A 231 20.44 -20.98 6.08
C ASN A 231 19.28 -20.63 5.13
N MET A 232 19.32 -19.47 4.49
CA MET A 232 18.33 -19.07 3.48
C MET A 232 18.43 -19.92 2.22
N ASP A 233 19.64 -20.33 1.81
CA ASP A 233 19.83 -21.28 0.71
C ASP A 233 19.34 -22.69 1.07
N ALA A 234 19.46 -23.11 2.33
CA ALA A 234 18.84 -24.36 2.81
C ALA A 234 17.30 -24.26 2.78
N PHE A 235 16.75 -23.13 3.24
CA PHE A 235 15.32 -22.83 3.16
C PHE A 235 14.80 -22.86 1.72
N ALA A 236 15.56 -22.32 0.76
CA ALA A 236 15.18 -22.32 -0.65
C ALA A 236 15.03 -23.73 -1.24
N LYS A 237 15.84 -24.71 -0.81
CA LYS A 237 15.72 -26.13 -1.25
C LYS A 237 14.40 -26.79 -0.84
N GLU A 238 13.79 -26.30 0.23
CA GLU A 238 12.50 -26.74 0.75
C GLU A 238 11.32 -25.91 0.18
N SER A 239 11.62 -24.89 -0.62
CA SER A 239 10.66 -23.89 -1.10
C SER A 239 10.35 -24.03 -2.59
N VAL A 240 9.30 -23.33 -3.02
CA VAL A 240 9.13 -22.89 -4.40
C VAL A 240 10.06 -21.69 -4.63
N VAL A 241 10.87 -21.76 -5.68
CA VAL A 241 11.87 -20.76 -6.08
C VAL A 241 11.46 -20.14 -7.40
N PHE A 242 11.46 -18.82 -7.46
CA PHE A 242 11.18 -18.06 -8.69
C PHE A 242 12.49 -17.71 -9.38
N GLU A 243 12.59 -17.99 -10.69
CA GLU A 243 13.84 -17.85 -11.45
C GLU A 243 14.30 -16.41 -11.53
N ASN A 244 13.42 -15.48 -11.91
CA ASN A 244 13.80 -14.08 -12.10
C ASN A 244 12.75 -13.09 -11.53
N PRO A 245 12.61 -13.05 -10.20
CA PRO A 245 11.73 -12.11 -9.50
C PRO A 245 12.22 -10.65 -9.54
N PHE A 246 11.31 -9.70 -9.71
CA PHE A 246 11.60 -8.27 -9.74
C PHE A 246 10.64 -7.49 -8.85
N SER A 247 11.22 -6.59 -8.05
CA SER A 247 10.49 -5.56 -7.34
C SER A 247 9.84 -4.57 -8.31
N ASN A 248 8.66 -4.08 -7.96
CA ASN A 248 7.97 -3.02 -8.69
C ASN A 248 8.36 -1.61 -8.24
N GLY A 249 9.26 -1.52 -7.25
CA GLY A 249 9.82 -0.27 -6.78
C GLY A 249 11.34 -0.34 -6.70
N ASN A 250 12.02 0.74 -7.06
CA ASN A 250 13.49 0.80 -6.93
C ASN A 250 13.98 1.21 -5.52
N TRP A 251 13.05 1.35 -4.57
CA TRP A 251 13.30 1.62 -3.16
C TRP A 251 12.11 1.15 -2.33
N THR A 252 12.31 1.11 -1.02
CA THR A 252 11.43 0.50 -0.02
C THR A 252 9.95 0.88 -0.17
N LYS A 253 9.63 2.18 -0.21
CA LYS A 253 8.24 2.65 -0.21
C LYS A 253 7.43 2.12 -1.41
N PRO A 254 7.78 2.40 -2.68
CA PRO A 254 7.00 1.90 -3.80
C PRO A 254 7.02 0.38 -3.90
N SER A 255 8.13 -0.28 -3.57
CA SER A 255 8.22 -1.74 -3.61
C SER A 255 7.21 -2.38 -2.67
N MET A 256 7.31 -2.03 -1.39
CA MET A 256 6.52 -2.67 -0.35
C MET A 256 5.03 -2.33 -0.50
N MET A 257 4.69 -1.07 -0.80
CA MET A 257 3.31 -0.71 -1.09
C MET A 257 2.75 -1.55 -2.24
N SER A 258 3.58 -1.88 -3.23
CA SER A 258 3.12 -2.60 -4.41
C SER A 258 2.84 -4.07 -4.14
N PHE A 259 3.76 -4.81 -3.51
CA PHE A 259 3.52 -6.23 -3.22
C PHE A 259 2.47 -6.46 -2.13
N PHE A 260 2.26 -5.50 -1.22
CA PHE A 260 1.19 -5.60 -0.22
C PHE A 260 -0.21 -5.46 -0.84
N HIS A 261 -0.34 -4.75 -1.95
CA HIS A 261 -1.62 -4.46 -2.62
C HIS A 261 -1.81 -5.21 -3.93
N SER A 262 -0.75 -5.80 -4.51
CA SER A 262 -0.73 -6.27 -5.89
C SER A 262 -1.14 -5.16 -6.89
N GLU A 263 -0.67 -3.94 -6.66
CA GLU A 263 -0.98 -2.75 -7.42
C GLU A 263 0.22 -1.80 -7.39
N TYR A 264 0.45 -0.97 -8.40
CA TYR A 264 1.56 -0.02 -8.37
C TYR A 264 1.31 1.07 -7.30
N SER A 265 2.34 1.39 -6.51
CA SER A 265 2.27 2.39 -5.42
C SER A 265 1.65 3.72 -5.86
N SER A 266 2.00 4.21 -7.05
CA SER A 266 1.38 5.40 -7.64
C SER A 266 -0.14 5.23 -7.73
N ASN A 267 -0.64 4.13 -8.28
CA ASN A 267 -2.09 3.89 -8.42
C ASN A 267 -2.86 3.84 -7.10
N LEU A 268 -2.18 3.67 -5.97
CA LEU A 268 -2.75 3.80 -4.63
C LEU A 268 -2.90 5.26 -4.16
N GLY A 269 -2.46 6.23 -4.98
CA GLY A 269 -2.46 7.66 -4.67
C GLY A 269 -1.20 8.15 -3.95
N LEU A 270 -0.17 7.31 -3.85
CA LEU A 270 1.07 7.62 -3.15
C LEU A 270 2.07 8.22 -4.14
N GLY A 271 2.66 9.36 -3.79
CA GLY A 271 3.75 9.92 -4.58
C GLY A 271 5.07 9.19 -4.27
N ASN A 272 5.77 8.78 -5.32
CA ASN A 272 7.07 8.08 -5.21
C ASN A 272 8.29 9.00 -5.44
N SER A 273 8.06 10.30 -5.68
CA SER A 273 9.14 11.28 -5.86
C SER A 273 9.80 11.73 -4.55
N TRP A 274 9.15 11.51 -3.40
CA TRP A 274 9.61 12.00 -2.10
C TRP A 274 9.36 10.97 -0.99
N PHE A 275 10.19 11.01 0.06
CA PHE A 275 10.12 10.12 1.21
C PHE A 275 8.80 10.23 1.97
N THR A 276 8.27 11.45 2.18
CA THR A 276 7.01 11.63 2.92
C THR A 276 5.78 11.43 2.05
N THR A 277 4.75 10.87 2.68
CA THR A 277 3.39 10.86 2.16
C THR A 277 2.68 12.12 2.63
N LYS A 278 2.29 12.98 1.68
CA LYS A 278 1.65 14.27 1.99
C LYS A 278 0.23 14.06 2.52
N PRO A 279 -0.34 14.98 3.34
CA PRO A 279 -1.67 14.82 3.92
C PRO A 279 -2.78 14.49 2.91
N TYR A 280 -2.80 15.13 1.73
CA TYR A 280 -3.80 14.82 0.72
C TYR A 280 -3.59 13.43 0.07
N GLN A 281 -2.35 12.93 -0.05
CA GLN A 281 -2.07 11.57 -0.55
C GLN A 281 -2.63 10.52 0.40
N ARG A 282 -2.57 10.78 1.71
CA ARG A 282 -3.23 9.93 2.71
C ARG A 282 -4.74 9.92 2.53
N VAL A 283 -5.35 11.08 2.29
CA VAL A 283 -6.80 11.17 2.03
C VAL A 283 -7.18 10.31 0.82
N VAL A 284 -6.42 10.38 -0.26
CA VAL A 284 -6.59 9.52 -1.45
C VAL A 284 -6.43 8.05 -1.09
N TYR A 285 -5.30 7.69 -0.49
CA TYR A 285 -4.97 6.30 -0.15
C TYR A 285 -6.03 5.67 0.74
N TYR A 286 -6.43 6.35 1.82
CA TYR A 286 -7.48 5.85 2.71
C TYR A 286 -8.87 5.90 2.06
N GLY A 287 -9.11 6.83 1.12
CA GLY A 287 -10.36 6.93 0.37
C GLY A 287 -10.61 5.76 -0.60
N LYS A 288 -9.56 5.00 -0.97
CA LYS A 288 -9.68 3.83 -1.85
C LYS A 288 -9.99 2.55 -1.06
N PRO A 289 -10.68 1.57 -1.67
CA PRO A 289 -10.76 0.22 -1.10
C PRO A 289 -9.36 -0.34 -0.82
N ARG A 290 -9.13 -0.78 0.43
CA ARG A 290 -7.82 -1.25 0.89
C ARG A 290 -7.69 -2.76 0.77
N TYR A 291 -7.65 -3.25 -0.47
CA TYR A 291 -7.38 -4.66 -0.75
C TYR A 291 -5.89 -4.93 -0.63
N ASN A 292 -5.43 -5.17 0.60
CA ASN A 292 -4.04 -5.49 0.89
C ASN A 292 -3.90 -6.71 1.78
N LEU A 293 -2.71 -7.33 1.78
CA LEU A 293 -2.44 -8.57 2.49
C LEU A 293 -2.78 -8.47 3.98
N ALA A 294 -2.42 -7.38 4.66
CA ALA A 294 -2.65 -7.21 6.09
C ALA A 294 -4.15 -7.19 6.44
N ASN A 295 -4.95 -6.41 5.71
CA ASN A 295 -6.40 -6.33 5.91
C ASN A 295 -7.09 -7.64 5.51
N ILE A 296 -6.67 -8.29 4.44
CA ILE A 296 -7.27 -9.56 3.98
C ILE A 296 -7.00 -10.66 4.99
N MET A 297 -5.78 -10.79 5.51
CA MET A 297 -5.45 -11.76 6.56
C MET A 297 -6.30 -11.51 7.81
N ARG A 298 -6.39 -10.24 8.23
CA ARG A 298 -7.19 -9.84 9.38
C ARG A 298 -8.68 -10.20 9.24
N LYS A 299 -9.27 -9.94 8.05
CA LYS A 299 -10.64 -10.36 7.71
C LYS A 299 -10.82 -11.88 7.66
N ASN A 300 -9.74 -12.64 7.47
CA ASN A 300 -9.73 -14.10 7.44
C ASN A 300 -9.31 -14.73 8.78
N SER A 301 -9.46 -13.98 9.88
CA SER A 301 -9.26 -14.43 11.27
C SER A 301 -7.82 -14.70 11.70
N TYR A 302 -6.85 -14.06 11.04
CA TYR A 302 -5.46 -14.08 11.44
C TYR A 302 -5.13 -12.99 12.46
N VAL A 303 -4.42 -13.33 13.53
CA VAL A 303 -3.75 -12.32 14.37
C VAL A 303 -2.60 -11.74 13.55
N SER A 304 -2.68 -10.46 13.20
CA SER A 304 -1.70 -9.82 12.30
C SER A 304 -0.81 -8.82 13.02
N GLN A 305 0.51 -8.95 12.85
CA GLN A 305 1.50 -8.01 13.36
C GLN A 305 2.59 -7.73 12.32
N THR A 306 3.03 -6.48 12.26
CA THR A 306 4.25 -6.10 11.56
C THR A 306 5.36 -5.81 12.57
N ILE A 307 6.55 -6.37 12.34
CA ILE A 307 7.76 -6.15 13.13
C ILE A 307 8.81 -5.70 12.14
N MET A 308 9.16 -4.41 12.22
CA MET A 308 9.96 -3.76 11.18
C MET A 308 10.73 -2.58 11.72
N ASN A 309 11.73 -2.12 10.98
CA ASN A 309 12.30 -0.81 11.16
C ASN A 309 12.09 0.03 9.89
N ASN A 310 10.84 0.39 9.64
CA ASN A 310 10.44 1.01 8.37
C ASN A 310 9.34 2.05 8.57
N VAL A 311 9.72 3.31 8.41
CA VAL A 311 8.85 4.47 8.63
C VAL A 311 7.75 4.65 7.58
N PHE A 312 7.80 3.96 6.44
CA PHE A 312 6.81 4.08 5.36
C PHE A 312 5.49 3.38 5.67
N PHE A 313 5.47 2.49 6.66
CA PHE A 313 4.30 1.76 7.12
C PHE A 313 3.70 2.32 8.42
N LEU A 314 4.13 3.53 8.77
CA LEU A 314 3.78 4.22 10.00
C LEU A 314 3.16 5.58 9.68
N ASP A 315 1.84 5.68 9.86
CA ASP A 315 1.12 6.92 9.51
C ASP A 315 1.43 8.10 10.45
N TYR A 316 1.87 7.83 11.69
CA TYR A 316 2.08 8.85 12.72
C TYR A 316 3.34 9.71 12.50
N THR A 317 4.34 9.21 11.76
CA THR A 317 5.60 9.93 11.48
C THR A 317 5.44 11.03 10.43
N THR A 318 4.26 11.16 9.83
CA THR A 318 4.01 11.91 8.58
C THR A 318 4.76 11.37 7.35
N VAL A 319 5.51 10.28 7.49
CA VAL A 319 6.24 9.64 6.38
C VAL A 319 5.37 8.61 5.66
N GLY A 320 4.79 7.66 6.40
CA GLY A 320 4.11 6.50 5.84
C GLY A 320 2.59 6.58 5.75
N VAL A 321 2.01 5.42 5.49
CA VAL A 321 0.58 5.10 5.64
C VAL A 321 0.45 3.79 6.42
N ASP A 322 -0.72 3.56 7.00
CA ASP A 322 -1.01 2.31 7.68
C ASP A 322 -1.70 1.28 6.75
N LEU A 323 -1.28 0.02 6.87
CA LEU A 323 -1.84 -1.10 6.12
C LEU A 323 -3.02 -1.80 6.79
N GLY A 324 -3.18 -1.72 8.12
CA GLY A 324 -4.28 -2.38 8.83
C GLY A 324 -3.90 -3.52 9.78
N PHE A 325 -2.62 -3.68 10.13
CA PHE A 325 -2.17 -4.64 11.14
C PHE A 325 -2.81 -4.36 12.52
N HIS A 326 -3.06 -5.41 13.31
CA HIS A 326 -3.54 -5.23 14.69
C HIS A 326 -2.50 -4.56 15.57
N ASP A 327 -1.23 -4.89 15.33
CA ASP A 327 -0.09 -4.37 16.06
C ASP A 327 1.07 -4.06 15.09
N SER A 328 1.84 -3.03 15.38
CA SER A 328 3.10 -2.73 14.71
C SER A 328 4.18 -2.45 15.74
N PHE A 329 5.29 -3.16 15.64
CA PHE A 329 6.48 -2.91 16.43
C PHE A 329 7.55 -2.28 15.54
N GLN A 330 8.10 -1.15 15.99
CA GLN A 330 9.29 -0.54 15.38
C GLN A 330 10.29 -0.08 16.43
N VAL A 331 11.57 -0.35 16.16
CA VAL A 331 12.70 -0.04 17.05
C VAL A 331 13.17 1.41 16.93
N GLY A 332 13.06 2.01 15.73
CA GLY A 332 13.40 3.41 15.50
C GLY A 332 14.90 3.73 15.58
N MET A 333 15.76 2.74 15.36
CA MET A 333 17.22 2.87 15.36
C MET A 333 17.81 2.31 14.07
N ASP A 334 18.81 2.96 13.48
CA ASP A 334 19.28 2.56 12.14
C ASP A 334 20.28 1.39 12.10
N ILE A 335 21.00 1.09 13.21
CA ILE A 335 22.19 0.18 13.18
C ILE A 335 22.16 -0.90 14.29
N LEU A 336 21.16 -0.89 15.20
CA LEU A 336 21.05 -1.84 16.33
C LEU A 336 19.62 -2.41 16.45
N ASP A 337 18.97 -2.61 15.31
CA ASP A 337 17.57 -3.02 15.24
C ASP A 337 17.40 -4.53 14.99
N THR A 338 18.26 -5.14 14.17
CA THR A 338 18.04 -6.49 13.62
C THR A 338 17.83 -7.54 14.71
N GLU A 339 18.70 -7.64 15.73
CA GLU A 339 18.48 -8.62 16.81
C GLU A 339 17.22 -8.32 17.65
N VAL A 340 16.89 -7.05 17.85
CA VAL A 340 15.69 -6.61 18.59
C VAL A 340 14.43 -7.01 17.82
N LEU A 341 14.41 -6.77 16.51
CA LEU A 341 13.33 -7.19 15.62
C LEU A 341 13.18 -8.72 15.62
N THR A 342 14.29 -9.47 15.51
CA THR A 342 14.28 -10.94 15.56
C THR A 342 13.76 -11.46 16.90
N ASN A 343 14.18 -10.87 18.01
CA ASN A 343 13.68 -11.21 19.35
C ASN A 343 12.17 -10.96 19.47
N GLN A 344 11.69 -9.83 18.94
CA GLN A 344 10.26 -9.52 18.91
C GLN A 344 9.48 -10.51 18.04
N ALA A 345 10.03 -10.93 16.89
CA ALA A 345 9.42 -11.93 16.02
C ALA A 345 9.32 -13.31 16.70
N ILE A 346 10.38 -13.73 17.38
CA ILE A 346 10.41 -14.94 18.22
C ILE A 346 9.35 -14.87 19.31
N GLN A 347 9.29 -13.75 20.03
CA GLN A 347 8.29 -13.56 21.10
C GLN A 347 6.87 -13.59 20.55
N PHE A 348 6.63 -12.98 19.38
CA PHE A 348 5.32 -13.01 18.73
C PHE A 348 4.86 -14.44 18.40
N VAL A 349 5.72 -15.25 17.79
CA VAL A 349 5.34 -16.64 17.42
C VAL A 349 5.14 -17.50 18.65
N GLU A 350 5.89 -17.29 19.73
CA GLU A 350 5.67 -17.98 21.02
C GLU A 350 4.31 -17.64 21.63
N GLN A 351 3.95 -16.35 21.64
CA GLN A 351 2.67 -15.87 22.21
C GLN A 351 1.45 -16.30 21.41
N ASN A 352 1.61 -16.55 20.10
CA ASN A 352 0.52 -16.88 19.19
C ASN A 352 0.57 -18.32 18.66
N LYS A 353 1.38 -19.20 19.24
CA LYS A 353 1.55 -20.60 18.79
C LYS A 353 0.24 -21.42 18.71
N GLU A 354 -0.77 -21.04 19.49
CA GLU A 354 -2.10 -21.69 19.52
C GLU A 354 -3.15 -20.95 18.65
N LYS A 355 -2.73 -19.98 17.84
CA LYS A 355 -3.60 -19.14 17.00
C LYS A 355 -3.08 -19.15 15.57
N SER A 356 -3.96 -18.90 14.59
CA SER A 356 -3.50 -18.55 13.26
C SER A 356 -3.03 -17.11 13.22
N PHE A 357 -1.82 -16.88 12.72
CA PHE A 357 -1.22 -15.56 12.68
C PHE A 357 -0.63 -15.19 11.32
N PHE A 358 -0.63 -13.89 11.04
CA PHE A 358 0.09 -13.28 9.94
C PHE A 358 1.21 -12.40 10.49
N LEU A 359 2.44 -12.84 10.33
CA LEU A 359 3.62 -12.08 10.72
C LEU A 359 4.25 -11.45 9.48
N HIS A 360 4.34 -10.13 9.44
CA HIS A 360 5.28 -9.44 8.57
C HIS A 360 6.55 -9.11 9.36
N PHE A 361 7.68 -9.65 8.93
CA PHE A 361 8.98 -9.50 9.58
C PHE A 361 9.94 -8.86 8.58
N ASN A 362 10.21 -7.56 8.76
CA ASN A 362 11.08 -6.81 7.87
C ASN A 362 12.38 -6.44 8.58
N LEU A 363 13.50 -6.96 8.07
CA LEU A 363 14.84 -6.64 8.57
C LEU A 363 15.44 -5.51 7.73
N ASN A 364 15.97 -4.49 8.40
CA ASN A 364 16.69 -3.41 7.74
C ASN A 364 18.03 -3.87 7.16
N THR A 365 18.60 -4.96 7.65
CA THR A 365 19.81 -5.54 7.04
C THR A 365 19.45 -6.32 5.77
N PRO A 366 20.23 -6.23 4.67
CA PRO A 366 21.54 -5.59 4.57
C PRO A 366 21.60 -4.12 4.07
N HIS A 367 20.61 -3.24 4.28
CA HIS A 367 20.60 -1.84 3.81
C HIS A 367 21.82 -1.01 4.27
N ALA A 368 22.27 -0.05 3.45
CA ALA A 368 23.36 0.87 3.78
C ALA A 368 23.05 1.74 5.03
N SER A 369 24.00 2.12 5.90
CA SER A 369 25.46 2.02 5.82
C SER A 369 25.99 0.74 6.46
N TYR A 370 26.33 -0.26 5.63
CA TYR A 370 26.72 -1.60 6.06
C TYR A 370 27.74 -1.58 7.19
N SER A 371 27.34 -2.09 8.35
CA SER A 371 28.11 -2.14 9.59
C SER A 371 27.97 -3.52 10.25
N PRO A 372 28.32 -4.60 9.52
CA PRO A 372 28.08 -5.96 10.00
C PRO A 372 28.88 -6.26 11.26
N PRO A 373 28.34 -7.10 12.16
CA PRO A 373 29.08 -7.54 13.33
C PRO A 373 30.44 -8.17 12.95
N PRO A 374 31.53 -7.92 13.72
CA PRO A 374 32.88 -8.34 13.36
C PRO A 374 33.02 -9.84 13.06
N GLU A 375 32.28 -10.69 13.76
CA GLU A 375 32.26 -12.13 13.57
C GLU A 375 31.71 -12.55 12.20
N HIS A 376 30.73 -11.83 11.67
CA HIS A 376 30.14 -12.12 10.36
C HIS A 376 31.06 -11.65 9.23
N MET A 377 31.74 -10.51 9.40
CA MET A 377 32.82 -10.12 8.49
C MET A 377 33.97 -11.11 8.47
N LYS A 378 34.34 -11.65 9.64
CA LYS A 378 35.38 -12.66 9.74
C LYS A 378 34.96 -13.94 9.02
N ALA A 379 33.73 -14.41 9.24
CA ALA A 379 33.20 -15.61 8.58
C ALA A 379 33.21 -15.47 7.05
N VAL A 380 32.72 -14.36 6.50
CA VAL A 380 32.72 -14.13 5.04
C VAL A 380 34.14 -14.13 4.46
N ARG A 381 35.12 -13.55 5.15
CA ARG A 381 36.54 -13.60 4.71
C ARG A 381 37.13 -15.01 4.71
N GLU A 382 36.64 -15.90 5.56
CA GLU A 382 37.06 -17.30 5.61
C GLU A 382 36.34 -18.15 4.54
N LEU A 383 35.11 -17.79 4.19
CA LEU A 383 34.31 -18.48 3.17
C LEU A 383 34.71 -18.14 1.73
N ILE A 384 35.23 -16.94 1.49
CA ILE A 384 35.59 -16.45 0.15
C ILE A 384 37.13 -16.45 0.01
N PRO A 385 37.71 -17.09 -1.02
CA PRO A 385 39.14 -17.04 -1.28
C PRO A 385 39.65 -15.59 -1.33
N SER A 386 40.77 -15.30 -0.66
CA SER A 386 41.23 -13.91 -0.49
C SER A 386 41.39 -13.15 -1.81
N GLN A 387 41.88 -13.82 -2.87
CA GLN A 387 42.03 -13.21 -4.20
C GLN A 387 40.69 -12.75 -4.80
N GLU A 388 39.59 -13.44 -4.49
CA GLU A 388 38.25 -13.13 -4.98
C GLU A 388 37.57 -12.11 -4.05
N PHE A 389 37.71 -12.28 -2.73
CA PHE A 389 37.15 -11.35 -1.75
C PHE A 389 37.63 -9.91 -1.96
N TYR A 390 38.93 -9.72 -2.22
CA TYR A 390 39.53 -8.41 -2.43
C TYR A 390 39.31 -7.82 -3.84
N ARG A 391 38.62 -8.53 -4.76
CA ARG A 391 38.12 -7.93 -6.02
C ARG A 391 36.90 -7.05 -5.80
N PHE A 392 36.09 -7.38 -4.80
CA PHE A 392 34.97 -6.55 -4.39
C PHE A 392 35.46 -5.32 -3.65
N GLU A 393 34.82 -4.18 -3.87
CA GLU A 393 35.12 -2.98 -3.10
C GLU A 393 34.67 -3.11 -1.65
N SER A 394 35.27 -2.31 -0.78
CA SER A 394 35.02 -2.36 0.66
C SER A 394 33.54 -2.28 1.07
N PRO A 395 32.68 -1.45 0.44
CA PRO A 395 31.24 -1.47 0.71
C PRO A 395 30.58 -2.82 0.39
N VAL A 396 30.87 -3.42 -0.77
CA VAL A 396 30.32 -4.72 -1.19
C VAL A 396 30.82 -5.85 -0.28
N GLN A 397 32.08 -5.78 0.18
CA GLN A 397 32.59 -6.69 1.21
C GLN A 397 31.78 -6.62 2.51
N ARG A 398 31.41 -5.41 2.95
CA ARG A 398 30.57 -5.22 4.15
C ARG A 398 29.12 -5.64 3.90
N TYR A 399 28.57 -5.41 2.71
CA TYR A 399 27.27 -5.92 2.31
C TYR A 399 27.19 -7.44 2.44
N MET A 400 28.21 -8.18 1.95
CA MET A 400 28.26 -9.64 2.11
C MET A 400 28.29 -10.06 3.58
N GLY A 401 28.98 -9.29 4.43
CA GLY A 401 28.98 -9.50 5.89
C GLY A 401 27.63 -9.26 6.53
N GLU A 402 26.91 -8.21 6.11
CA GLU A 402 25.54 -7.91 6.57
C GLU A 402 24.59 -9.01 6.14
N LEU A 403 24.67 -9.45 4.88
CA LEU A 403 23.81 -10.51 4.37
C LEU A 403 24.01 -11.84 5.11
N HIS A 404 25.26 -12.18 5.48
CA HIS A 404 25.55 -13.33 6.33
C HIS A 404 25.03 -13.14 7.78
N TYR A 405 25.01 -11.92 8.30
CA TYR A 405 24.40 -11.61 9.59
C TYR A 405 22.88 -11.75 9.53
N THR A 406 22.23 -11.21 8.49
CA THR A 406 20.80 -11.37 8.20
C THR A 406 20.42 -12.86 8.08
N ASP A 407 21.23 -13.68 7.39
CA ASP A 407 21.04 -15.12 7.29
C ASP A 407 20.98 -15.82 8.66
N ARG A 408 21.88 -15.44 9.59
CA ARG A 408 21.88 -15.94 10.97
C ARG A 408 20.60 -15.55 11.71
N GLU A 409 20.14 -14.31 11.56
CA GLU A 409 18.96 -13.79 12.26
C GLU A 409 17.65 -14.42 11.73
N VAL A 410 17.52 -14.58 10.42
CA VAL A 410 16.43 -15.34 9.81
C VAL A 410 16.42 -16.78 10.32
N ASN A 411 17.58 -17.42 10.44
CA ASN A 411 17.68 -18.78 10.97
C ASN A 411 17.26 -18.90 12.44
N ARG A 412 17.45 -17.86 13.27
CA ARG A 412 16.95 -17.88 14.66
C ARG A 412 15.43 -17.99 14.69
N LEU A 413 14.72 -17.26 13.82
CA LEU A 413 13.27 -17.38 13.67
C LEU A 413 12.89 -18.77 13.14
N PHE A 414 13.55 -19.27 12.09
CA PHE A 414 13.28 -20.62 11.55
C PHE A 414 13.49 -21.72 12.59
N SER A 415 14.59 -21.66 13.35
CA SER A 415 14.89 -22.60 14.42
C SER A 415 13.80 -22.57 15.48
N LYS A 416 13.31 -21.38 15.85
CA LYS A 416 12.21 -21.27 16.81
C LYS A 416 10.90 -21.84 16.28
N LEU A 417 10.57 -21.57 15.01
CA LEU A 417 9.39 -22.16 14.38
C LEU A 417 9.46 -23.69 14.35
N LYS A 418 10.64 -24.27 14.14
CA LYS A 418 10.87 -25.72 14.19
C LYS A 418 10.72 -26.26 15.62
N GLU A 419 11.31 -25.58 16.61
CA GLU A 419 11.16 -25.91 18.04
C GLU A 419 9.69 -25.94 18.49
N LEU A 420 8.89 -24.97 18.04
CA LEU A 420 7.47 -24.85 18.38
C LEU A 420 6.57 -25.76 17.52
N GLY A 421 7.11 -26.49 16.55
CA GLY A 421 6.33 -27.30 15.59
C GLY A 421 5.45 -26.47 14.63
N LEU A 422 5.74 -25.18 14.49
CA LEU A 422 5.01 -24.25 13.63
C LEU A 422 5.55 -24.24 12.19
N TYR A 423 6.85 -24.53 11.99
CA TYR A 423 7.49 -24.48 10.66
C TYR A 423 6.74 -25.30 9.61
N GLU A 424 6.31 -26.51 9.98
CA GLU A 424 5.60 -27.42 9.08
C GLU A 424 4.15 -27.02 8.78
N LYS A 425 3.57 -26.16 9.62
CA LYS A 425 2.19 -25.66 9.50
C LYS A 425 2.14 -24.21 8.99
N SER A 426 3.26 -23.69 8.49
CA SER A 426 3.37 -22.30 8.07
C SER A 426 3.66 -22.19 6.59
N LEU A 427 2.95 -21.27 5.94
CA LEU A 427 3.33 -20.68 4.66
C LEU A 427 4.35 -19.57 4.95
N ILE A 428 5.59 -19.76 4.51
CA ILE A 428 6.69 -18.80 4.75
C ILE A 428 7.15 -18.22 3.43
N ILE A 429 7.06 -16.90 3.30
CA ILE A 429 7.51 -16.14 2.15
C ILE A 429 8.79 -15.39 2.54
N LEU A 430 9.82 -15.46 1.70
CA LEU A 430 11.05 -14.68 1.86
C LEU A 430 11.35 -13.94 0.56
N THR A 431 11.57 -12.63 0.64
CA THR A 431 11.97 -11.79 -0.50
C THR A 431 12.88 -10.64 -0.06
N GLY A 432 13.55 -10.01 -1.02
CA GLY A 432 14.01 -8.63 -0.87
C GLY A 432 12.91 -7.64 -1.30
N ASP A 433 12.97 -6.40 -0.85
CA ASP A 433 12.11 -5.32 -1.34
C ASP A 433 12.73 -4.59 -2.55
N HIS A 434 14.04 -4.39 -2.57
CA HIS A 434 14.84 -3.93 -3.71
C HIS A 434 16.30 -4.40 -3.51
N GLY A 435 17.20 -3.96 -4.39
CA GLY A 435 18.65 -4.18 -4.29
C GLY A 435 19.40 -2.86 -4.17
N GLU A 436 20.71 -2.90 -4.41
CA GLU A 436 21.58 -1.72 -4.46
C GLU A 436 22.57 -1.80 -5.62
N LEU A 437 23.04 -0.66 -6.09
CA LEU A 437 23.98 -0.60 -7.22
C LEU A 437 25.42 -0.82 -6.78
N PHE A 438 26.08 -1.84 -7.31
CA PHE A 438 27.50 -2.13 -7.01
C PHE A 438 28.40 -1.95 -8.22
N SER A 439 27.87 -2.17 -9.43
CA SER A 439 28.66 -2.07 -10.64
C SER A 439 29.16 -0.64 -10.91
N PRO A 440 30.47 -0.45 -11.15
CA PRO A 440 30.99 0.82 -11.64
C PRO A 440 30.40 1.25 -13.00
N HIS A 441 29.85 0.33 -13.79
CA HIS A 441 29.22 0.66 -15.07
C HIS A 441 27.86 1.36 -14.89
N HIS A 442 27.19 1.12 -13.76
CA HIS A 442 25.92 1.78 -13.42
C HIS A 442 26.13 3.01 -12.53
N ASP A 443 27.38 3.38 -12.27
CA ASP A 443 27.79 4.54 -11.49
C ASP A 443 27.61 5.84 -12.27
N TYR A 444 26.35 6.25 -12.42
CA TYR A 444 25.98 7.52 -13.03
C TYR A 444 25.35 8.43 -12.00
N SER A 445 26.00 9.56 -11.72
CA SER A 445 25.60 10.51 -10.67
C SER A 445 24.37 11.34 -11.07
N TYR A 446 23.16 10.79 -10.87
CA TYR A 446 21.93 11.56 -10.87
C TYR A 446 21.79 12.30 -9.54
N HIS A 447 22.45 13.44 -9.38
CA HIS A 447 22.48 14.16 -8.10
C HIS A 447 21.16 14.83 -7.72
N PHE A 448 20.17 14.08 -7.27
CA PHE A 448 19.00 14.67 -6.59
C PHE A 448 19.14 14.61 -5.06
N ILE A 449 19.62 13.47 -4.52
CA ILE A 449 19.75 13.26 -3.06
C ILE A 449 21.06 12.53 -2.67
N MET A 450 21.55 11.55 -3.45
CA MET A 450 22.68 10.65 -3.08
C MET A 450 23.56 10.31 -4.30
N GLN A 451 24.75 9.73 -4.09
CA GLN A 451 25.45 8.98 -5.15
C GLN A 451 24.66 7.70 -5.45
N THR A 452 24.63 7.27 -6.71
CA THR A 452 23.85 6.09 -7.14
C THR A 452 24.54 4.79 -6.73
N ARG A 453 25.85 4.69 -6.91
CA ARG A 453 26.62 3.52 -6.47
C ARG A 453 26.65 3.41 -4.94
N PHE A 454 26.45 2.19 -4.46
CA PHE A 454 26.19 1.83 -3.06
C PHE A 454 24.93 2.48 -2.48
N GLY A 455 23.98 2.81 -3.35
CA GLY A 455 22.68 3.36 -3.02
C GLY A 455 21.58 2.76 -3.89
N HIS A 456 20.38 3.32 -3.73
CA HIS A 456 19.15 2.89 -4.40
C HIS A 456 18.09 4.00 -4.40
N GLY A 457 16.97 3.75 -5.07
CA GLY A 457 15.83 4.61 -5.31
C GLY A 457 15.97 5.56 -6.49
N GLU A 458 17.09 5.54 -7.21
CA GLU A 458 17.36 6.48 -8.31
C GLU A 458 17.44 5.82 -9.68
N THR A 459 17.71 4.51 -9.79
CA THR A 459 17.81 3.83 -11.08
C THR A 459 16.87 2.65 -11.14
N HIS A 460 16.85 1.93 -12.26
CA HIS A 460 16.02 0.73 -12.39
C HIS A 460 16.82 -0.48 -12.81
N TYR A 461 18.16 -0.44 -12.80
CA TYR A 461 19.02 -1.57 -13.22
C TYR A 461 18.65 -2.85 -12.48
N ASP A 462 18.88 -4.01 -13.10
CA ASP A 462 18.51 -5.30 -12.51
C ASP A 462 19.18 -5.49 -11.14
N GLU A 463 20.36 -4.91 -10.90
CA GLU A 463 21.02 -4.85 -9.59
C GLU A 463 20.16 -4.21 -8.47
N GLU A 464 19.27 -3.28 -8.82
CA GLU A 464 18.43 -2.52 -7.88
C GLU A 464 17.02 -3.12 -7.74
N ILE A 465 16.57 -3.93 -8.70
CA ILE A 465 15.19 -4.46 -8.69
C ILE A 465 15.09 -5.99 -8.69
N ASN A 466 16.18 -6.73 -8.95
CA ASN A 466 16.19 -8.20 -8.96
C ASN A 466 16.55 -8.75 -7.57
N VAL A 467 15.55 -9.29 -6.90
CA VAL A 467 15.59 -9.66 -5.47
C VAL A 467 15.40 -11.18 -5.28
N PRO A 468 15.77 -11.83 -4.17
CA PRO A 468 15.39 -13.24 -3.98
C PRO A 468 13.86 -13.38 -3.84
N TYR A 469 13.27 -14.51 -4.22
CA TYR A 469 11.86 -14.80 -3.92
C TYR A 469 11.60 -16.31 -3.73
N PHE A 470 11.25 -16.68 -2.49
CA PHE A 470 11.00 -18.05 -2.08
C PHE A 470 9.65 -18.17 -1.35
N ILE A 471 8.95 -19.30 -1.57
CA ILE A 471 7.74 -19.66 -0.82
C ILE A 471 7.86 -21.10 -0.29
N LYS A 472 7.96 -21.26 1.03
CA LYS A 472 7.85 -22.57 1.69
C LYS A 472 6.39 -22.84 2.02
N LEU A 473 5.86 -23.96 1.50
CA LEU A 473 4.49 -24.38 1.75
C LEU A 473 4.38 -25.16 3.08
N PRO A 474 3.21 -25.12 3.74
CA PRO A 474 2.84 -26.11 4.76
C PRO A 474 3.03 -27.55 4.23
N ASN A 475 3.40 -28.50 5.08
CA ASN A 475 3.84 -29.83 4.62
C ASN A 475 2.77 -30.67 3.95
N ASP A 476 1.51 -30.39 4.22
CA ASP A 476 0.35 -31.00 3.59
C ASP A 476 0.02 -30.38 2.22
N LEU A 477 0.57 -29.20 1.90
CA LEU A 477 0.53 -28.59 0.58
C LEU A 477 1.82 -28.95 -0.20
N VAL A 478 1.78 -30.09 -0.90
CA VAL A 478 2.92 -30.58 -1.68
C VAL A 478 2.97 -29.88 -3.05
N PRO A 479 4.02 -29.10 -3.35
CA PRO A 479 4.12 -28.42 -4.64
C PRO A 479 4.42 -29.44 -5.75
N LYS A 480 3.67 -29.38 -6.86
CA LYS A 480 3.98 -30.09 -8.11
C LYS A 480 5.13 -29.42 -8.86
N LYS A 481 5.28 -28.11 -8.71
CA LYS A 481 6.39 -27.33 -9.27
C LYS A 481 7.08 -26.54 -8.17
N ARG A 482 8.38 -26.80 -8.00
CA ARG A 482 9.25 -26.05 -7.08
C ARG A 482 10.06 -24.95 -7.75
N PHE A 483 10.07 -24.91 -9.08
CA PHE A 483 10.81 -23.90 -9.83
C PHE A 483 9.86 -23.20 -10.80
N ILE A 484 9.76 -21.88 -10.69
CA ILE A 484 8.91 -21.05 -11.53
C ILE A 484 9.80 -20.28 -12.51
N PRO A 485 9.80 -20.65 -13.80
CA PRO A 485 10.73 -20.08 -14.77
C PRO A 485 10.28 -18.70 -15.27
N GLY A 486 11.23 -17.92 -15.76
CA GLY A 486 11.02 -16.61 -16.36
C GLY A 486 10.97 -15.46 -15.37
N GLN A 487 10.65 -14.28 -15.90
CA GLN A 487 10.51 -13.07 -15.10
C GLN A 487 9.19 -13.05 -14.34
N VAL A 488 9.24 -12.61 -13.09
CA VAL A 488 8.09 -12.56 -12.19
C VAL A 488 8.11 -11.27 -11.39
N SER A 489 6.99 -10.58 -11.34
CA SER A 489 6.81 -9.37 -10.53
C SER A 489 6.47 -9.73 -9.09
N LEU A 490 6.97 -8.96 -8.12
CA LEU A 490 6.56 -9.11 -6.71
C LEU A 490 5.09 -8.75 -6.48
N LEU A 491 4.39 -8.11 -7.43
CA LEU A 491 2.93 -8.00 -7.39
C LEU A 491 2.26 -9.37 -7.23
N SER A 492 2.89 -10.45 -7.69
CA SER A 492 2.38 -11.82 -7.60
C SER A 492 2.25 -12.36 -6.16
N ILE A 493 2.95 -11.77 -5.18
CA ILE A 493 2.97 -12.26 -3.79
C ILE A 493 1.55 -12.37 -3.23
N LEU A 494 0.78 -11.28 -3.24
CA LEU A 494 -0.56 -11.25 -2.68
C LEU A 494 -1.50 -12.29 -3.33
N PRO A 495 -1.76 -12.26 -4.66
CA PRO A 495 -2.68 -13.21 -5.29
C PRO A 495 -2.20 -14.68 -5.17
N THR A 496 -0.89 -14.92 -5.23
CA THR A 496 -0.33 -16.27 -5.03
C THR A 496 -0.54 -16.77 -3.61
N VAL A 497 -0.27 -15.94 -2.60
CA VAL A 497 -0.50 -16.30 -1.18
C VAL A 497 -1.99 -16.59 -0.93
N LEU A 498 -2.89 -15.76 -1.43
CA LEU A 498 -4.33 -16.01 -1.27
C LEU A 498 -4.77 -17.31 -1.93
N GLY A 499 -4.28 -17.58 -3.15
CA GLY A 499 -4.56 -18.82 -3.86
C GLY A 499 -4.04 -20.06 -3.14
N LEU A 500 -2.82 -20.01 -2.61
CA LEU A 500 -2.23 -21.10 -1.82
C LEU A 500 -3.00 -21.38 -0.53
N LEU A 501 -3.64 -20.36 0.06
CA LEU A 501 -4.49 -20.49 1.24
C LEU A 501 -5.95 -20.84 0.92
N GLY A 502 -6.32 -20.93 -0.36
CA GLY A 502 -7.71 -21.15 -0.78
C GLY A 502 -8.65 -19.97 -0.47
N ILE A 503 -8.12 -18.77 -0.25
CA ILE A 503 -8.91 -17.56 -0.01
C ILE A 503 -9.41 -17.05 -1.37
N LYS A 504 -10.74 -16.89 -1.49
CA LYS A 504 -11.38 -16.43 -2.73
C LYS A 504 -10.88 -15.03 -3.14
N GLN A 505 -10.62 -14.87 -4.44
CA GLN A 505 -10.02 -13.67 -5.02
C GLN A 505 -10.97 -12.91 -5.97
N ASP A 506 -12.15 -13.45 -6.24
CA ASP A 506 -13.13 -12.96 -7.23
C ASP A 506 -13.66 -11.55 -6.96
N ILE A 507 -13.43 -11.02 -5.76
CA ILE A 507 -13.80 -9.67 -5.35
C ILE A 507 -12.66 -8.65 -5.45
N TYR A 508 -11.46 -9.06 -5.90
CA TYR A 508 -10.28 -8.23 -5.96
C TYR A 508 -9.75 -8.10 -7.39
N ASP A 509 -9.32 -6.89 -7.75
CA ASP A 509 -8.68 -6.59 -9.04
C ASP A 509 -7.17 -6.44 -8.82
N PHE A 510 -6.46 -7.57 -8.77
CA PHE A 510 -5.02 -7.60 -8.58
C PHE A 510 -4.29 -7.54 -9.92
N LYS A 511 -3.26 -6.69 -10.03
CA LYS A 511 -2.38 -6.64 -11.22
C LYS A 511 -1.39 -7.79 -11.26
N GLY A 512 -1.03 -8.35 -10.11
CA GLY A 512 -0.10 -9.47 -10.02
C GLY A 512 -0.69 -10.79 -10.48
N ILE A 513 0.18 -11.67 -10.98
CA ILE A 513 -0.20 -13.00 -11.43
C ILE A 513 -0.32 -13.96 -10.24
N ASN A 514 -1.37 -14.77 -10.21
CA ASN A 514 -1.53 -15.87 -9.26
C ASN A 514 -0.81 -17.13 -9.77
N PHE A 515 0.22 -17.59 -9.05
CA PHE A 515 0.96 -18.82 -9.38
C PHE A 515 0.48 -20.07 -8.61
N SER A 516 -0.47 -19.93 -7.67
CA SER A 516 -0.90 -21.04 -6.81
C SER A 516 -1.37 -22.27 -7.58
N GLU A 517 -2.12 -22.08 -8.66
CA GLU A 517 -2.63 -23.16 -9.51
C GLU A 517 -1.49 -23.98 -10.12
N CYS A 518 -0.48 -23.34 -10.72
CA CYS A 518 0.64 -24.08 -11.32
C CYS A 518 1.61 -24.66 -10.27
N ILE A 519 1.62 -24.09 -9.07
CA ILE A 519 2.42 -24.61 -7.94
C ILE A 519 1.78 -25.90 -7.40
N LEU A 520 0.47 -25.91 -7.18
CA LEU A 520 -0.26 -27.01 -6.53
C LEU A 520 -0.74 -28.08 -7.52
N ASN A 521 -0.96 -27.72 -8.77
CA ASN A 521 -1.48 -28.58 -9.83
C ASN A 521 -0.45 -28.74 -10.96
N ASP A 522 -0.65 -29.72 -11.84
CA ASP A 522 0.24 -29.96 -12.99
C ASP A 522 -0.06 -29.03 -14.18
N GLU A 523 -0.48 -27.80 -13.89
CA GLU A 523 -0.87 -26.80 -14.90
C GLU A 523 0.33 -25.96 -15.35
N PRO A 524 0.42 -25.52 -16.62
CA PRO A 524 1.48 -24.61 -17.06
C PRO A 524 1.51 -23.31 -16.24
N CYS A 525 2.70 -22.88 -15.81
CA CYS A 525 2.79 -21.61 -15.10
C CYS A 525 2.53 -20.43 -16.05
N PRO A 526 1.73 -19.44 -15.63
CA PRO A 526 1.51 -18.23 -16.39
C PRO A 526 2.84 -17.48 -16.59
N LYS A 527 2.95 -16.74 -17.69
CA LYS A 527 4.14 -15.94 -18.02
C LYS A 527 3.83 -14.46 -17.88
N GLU A 528 4.74 -13.74 -17.25
CA GLU A 528 4.71 -12.28 -17.19
C GLU A 528 5.62 -11.71 -18.27
N ASN A 529 5.05 -11.15 -19.33
CA ASN A 529 5.84 -10.67 -20.47
C ASN A 529 6.51 -9.32 -20.21
N THR A 530 5.94 -8.55 -19.28
CA THR A 530 6.37 -7.18 -19.00
C THR A 530 6.30 -6.90 -17.52
N ILE A 531 7.38 -6.34 -16.96
CA ILE A 531 7.47 -5.90 -15.58
C ILE A 531 7.64 -4.40 -15.58
N TYR A 532 6.74 -3.73 -14.87
CA TYR A 532 6.81 -2.29 -14.63
C TYR A 532 7.41 -2.02 -13.26
N THR A 533 8.31 -1.05 -13.21
CA THR A 533 8.90 -0.55 -11.97
C THR A 533 8.80 0.97 -11.91
N GLU A 534 8.61 1.51 -10.70
CA GLU A 534 8.58 2.95 -10.47
C GLU A 534 9.46 3.37 -9.29
N GLY A 535 9.90 4.62 -9.33
CA GLY A 535 10.89 5.11 -8.38
C GLY A 535 10.84 6.60 -8.18
N ARG A 536 11.92 7.15 -7.62
CA ARG A 536 12.06 8.60 -7.52
C ARG A 536 12.12 9.18 -8.93
N MET A 537 11.02 9.84 -9.29
CA MET A 537 10.87 10.61 -10.52
C MET A 537 11.13 9.81 -11.82
N SER A 538 10.99 8.50 -11.77
CA SER A 538 11.40 7.57 -12.83
C SER A 538 10.49 6.34 -12.89
N GLU A 539 10.48 5.73 -14.07
CA GLU A 539 9.73 4.51 -14.37
C GLU A 539 10.53 3.66 -15.36
N SER A 540 10.32 2.34 -15.31
CA SER A 540 10.88 1.43 -16.29
C SER A 540 9.90 0.35 -16.71
N MET A 541 10.14 -0.18 -17.90
CA MET A 541 9.49 -1.37 -18.43
C MET A 541 10.56 -2.36 -18.84
N ARG A 542 10.49 -3.56 -18.25
CA ARG A 542 11.38 -4.68 -18.52
C ARG A 542 10.62 -5.80 -19.21
N THR A 543 11.19 -6.33 -20.29
CA THR A 543 10.77 -7.59 -20.91
C THR A 543 11.91 -8.61 -20.82
N ALA A 544 11.66 -9.84 -21.27
CA ALA A 544 12.73 -10.83 -21.40
C ALA A 544 13.83 -10.44 -22.41
N SER A 545 13.58 -9.46 -23.29
CA SER A 545 14.47 -9.12 -24.41
C SER A 545 15.08 -7.73 -24.35
N TYR A 546 14.43 -6.79 -23.68
CA TYR A 546 14.92 -5.42 -23.56
C TYR A 546 14.37 -4.74 -22.32
N LYS A 547 15.03 -3.65 -21.93
CA LYS A 547 14.59 -2.77 -20.85
C LYS A 547 14.62 -1.33 -21.28
N TYR A 548 13.57 -0.60 -20.95
CA TYR A 548 13.43 0.82 -21.23
C TYR A 548 13.22 1.57 -19.93
N ILE A 549 14.05 2.59 -19.67
CA ILE A 549 14.02 3.41 -18.47
C ILE A 549 13.84 4.86 -18.91
N ARG A 550 12.98 5.60 -18.20
CA ARG A 550 12.87 7.04 -18.40
C ARG A 550 12.56 7.78 -17.10
N ARG A 551 12.83 9.07 -17.12
CA ARG A 551 12.35 10.00 -16.11
C ARG A 551 10.95 10.47 -16.45
N TYR A 552 10.17 10.79 -15.42
CA TYR A 552 8.92 11.50 -15.62
C TYR A 552 9.20 12.83 -16.35
N PRO A 553 8.36 13.23 -17.32
CA PRO A 553 8.56 14.50 -18.02
C PRO A 553 8.80 15.66 -17.05
N GLY A 554 9.76 16.53 -17.34
CA GLY A 554 10.10 17.68 -16.48
C GLY A 554 10.95 17.35 -15.25
N PHE A 555 11.24 16.08 -15.00
CA PHE A 555 12.26 15.63 -14.06
C PHE A 555 13.49 15.09 -14.79
N THR A 556 13.71 15.51 -16.02
CA THR A 556 14.85 15.11 -16.86
C THR A 556 16.11 15.94 -16.61
N THR A 557 16.07 16.96 -15.76
CA THR A 557 17.24 17.81 -15.46
C THR A 557 17.48 17.93 -13.97
N VAL A 558 18.75 17.76 -13.58
CA VAL A 558 19.26 18.02 -12.23
C VAL A 558 20.02 19.35 -12.25
N ARG A 559 19.72 20.23 -11.27
CA ARG A 559 20.28 21.59 -11.24
C ARG A 559 21.77 21.67 -10.88
N ARG A 560 22.29 20.73 -10.08
CA ARG A 560 23.70 20.68 -9.66
C ARG A 560 24.15 19.24 -9.40
N THR A 561 25.26 18.84 -10.01
CA THR A 561 26.04 17.66 -9.61
C THR A 561 26.95 17.98 -8.41
N VAL A 562 27.66 17.00 -7.83
CA VAL A 562 28.74 17.27 -6.85
C VAL A 562 29.82 18.19 -7.42
N ALA A 563 30.04 18.14 -8.74
CA ALA A 563 30.92 19.05 -9.46
C ALA A 563 30.28 20.44 -9.74
N GLY A 564 29.00 20.64 -9.41
CA GLY A 564 28.27 21.90 -9.61
C GLY A 564 27.58 22.06 -10.97
N GLU A 565 27.85 21.15 -11.92
CA GLU A 565 27.32 21.23 -13.29
C GLU A 565 25.86 20.76 -13.38
N PRO A 566 25.00 21.41 -14.19
CA PRO A 566 23.68 20.87 -14.55
C PRO A 566 23.82 19.56 -15.33
N HIS A 567 22.92 18.60 -15.09
CA HIS A 567 22.95 17.30 -15.77
C HIS A 567 21.57 16.95 -16.34
N PHE A 568 21.54 16.50 -17.60
CA PHE A 568 20.33 15.99 -18.25
C PHE A 568 20.31 14.47 -18.21
N MET A 569 19.24 13.92 -17.65
CA MET A 569 18.98 12.49 -17.54
C MET A 569 18.25 12.02 -18.78
N MET A 570 18.99 11.35 -19.67
CA MET A 570 18.45 10.79 -20.90
C MET A 570 17.58 9.56 -20.60
N GLU A 571 16.74 9.20 -21.56
CA GLU A 571 16.13 7.87 -21.59
C GLU A 571 17.21 6.80 -21.76
N GLU A 572 16.89 5.58 -21.36
CA GLU A 572 17.80 4.45 -21.47
C GLU A 572 17.10 3.26 -22.12
N LEU A 573 17.83 2.56 -23.00
CA LEU A 573 17.39 1.33 -23.63
C LEU A 573 18.54 0.32 -23.65
N TYR A 574 18.26 -0.88 -23.16
CA TYR A 574 19.20 -2.00 -23.13
C TYR A 574 18.59 -3.20 -23.87
N ASP A 575 19.35 -3.79 -24.80
CA ASP A 575 19.03 -5.07 -25.47
C ASP A 575 19.52 -6.20 -24.56
N LEU A 576 18.65 -6.72 -23.69
CA LEU A 576 19.01 -7.68 -22.63
C LEU A 576 19.47 -9.04 -23.17
N VAL A 577 19.20 -9.33 -24.45
CA VAL A 577 19.69 -10.56 -25.09
C VAL A 577 21.19 -10.45 -25.37
N LYS A 578 21.66 -9.26 -25.78
CA LYS A 578 23.08 -9.01 -26.10
C LYS A 578 23.85 -8.39 -24.95
N ASP A 579 23.16 -7.66 -24.09
CA ASP A 579 23.69 -6.88 -22.99
C ASP A 579 22.85 -7.13 -21.71
N PRO A 580 22.90 -8.34 -21.15
CA PRO A 580 22.16 -8.68 -19.94
C PRO A 580 22.65 -7.92 -18.69
N GLU A 581 23.85 -7.35 -18.74
CA GLU A 581 24.45 -6.54 -17.67
C GLU A 581 24.18 -5.03 -17.83
N GLU A 582 23.40 -4.63 -18.85
CA GLU A 582 22.95 -3.25 -19.05
C GLU A 582 24.12 -2.23 -19.13
N LYS A 583 25.19 -2.58 -19.85
CA LYS A 583 26.40 -1.76 -19.97
C LYS A 583 26.32 -0.68 -21.04
N THR A 584 25.48 -0.86 -22.04
CA THR A 584 25.43 0.01 -23.23
C THR A 584 24.02 0.54 -23.46
N ASN A 585 23.79 1.81 -23.06
CA ASN A 585 22.56 2.52 -23.41
C ASN A 585 22.52 2.80 -24.92
N LEU A 586 21.51 2.25 -25.60
CA LEU A 586 21.32 2.40 -27.05
C LEU A 586 20.75 3.76 -27.48
N VAL A 587 20.11 4.51 -26.57
CA VAL A 587 19.47 5.80 -26.87
C VAL A 587 20.45 6.84 -27.45
N PRO A 588 21.62 7.12 -26.83
CA PRO A 588 22.57 8.08 -27.39
C PRO A 588 23.28 7.60 -28.66
N ILE A 589 23.18 6.32 -29.02
CA ILE A 589 23.84 5.73 -30.19
C ILE A 589 22.98 5.94 -31.44
N ASP A 590 21.68 5.63 -31.36
CA ASP A 590 20.73 5.77 -32.47
C ASP A 590 19.31 6.01 -31.93
N GLU A 591 18.86 7.26 -31.97
CA GLU A 591 17.50 7.63 -31.56
C GLU A 591 16.40 7.03 -32.45
N SER A 592 16.76 6.57 -33.65
CA SER A 592 15.87 5.88 -34.60
C SER A 592 15.92 4.35 -34.49
N HIS A 593 16.68 3.83 -33.52
CA HIS A 593 16.87 2.40 -33.36
C HIS A 593 15.51 1.67 -33.27
N PRO A 594 15.25 0.61 -34.08
CA PRO A 594 13.94 -0.02 -34.13
C PRO A 594 13.42 -0.53 -32.77
N LEU A 595 14.32 -1.02 -31.92
CA LEU A 595 13.99 -1.46 -30.56
C LEU A 595 13.54 -0.29 -29.67
N LEU A 596 14.09 0.91 -29.85
CA LEU A 596 13.71 2.11 -29.08
C LEU A 596 12.31 2.58 -29.47
N VAL A 597 12.03 2.63 -30.78
CA VAL A 597 10.70 2.98 -31.31
C VAL A 597 9.66 2.00 -30.78
N LYS A 598 9.96 0.69 -30.84
CA LYS A 598 9.12 -0.37 -30.28
C LYS A 598 8.90 -0.18 -28.78
N ALA A 599 9.98 0.00 -28.01
CA ALA A 599 9.92 0.15 -26.56
C ALA A 599 9.08 1.36 -26.13
N ARG A 600 9.25 2.50 -26.79
CA ARG A 600 8.44 3.71 -26.55
C ARG A 600 6.96 3.48 -26.84
N SER A 601 6.63 2.81 -27.96
CA SER A 601 5.24 2.49 -28.31
C SER A 601 4.62 1.56 -27.26
N GLU A 602 5.26 0.42 -26.97
CA GLU A 602 4.74 -0.56 -26.02
C GLU A 602 4.59 0.03 -24.60
N PHE A 603 5.52 0.90 -24.19
CA PHE A 603 5.42 1.60 -22.91
C PHE A 603 4.18 2.49 -22.83
N LEU A 604 3.92 3.28 -23.89
CA LEU A 604 2.75 4.16 -23.95
C LEU A 604 1.44 3.35 -24.00
N ASP A 605 1.41 2.28 -24.79
CA ASP A 605 0.21 1.44 -24.96
C ASP A 605 -0.16 0.67 -23.68
N SER A 606 0.83 0.34 -22.85
CA SER A 606 0.64 -0.46 -21.63
C SER A 606 -0.15 0.27 -20.53
N ARG A 607 -0.12 1.61 -20.49
CA ARG A 607 -0.85 2.44 -19.51
C ARG A 607 -0.77 1.91 -18.06
N PHE A 608 0.45 1.57 -17.60
CA PHE A 608 0.68 0.93 -16.30
C PHE A 608 0.08 1.71 -15.13
N LEU A 609 0.26 3.03 -15.14
CA LEU A 609 -0.24 3.91 -14.10
C LEU A 609 -1.53 4.58 -14.55
N ASN A 610 -2.55 4.50 -13.68
CA ASN A 610 -3.64 5.45 -13.68
C ASN A 610 -3.02 6.82 -13.47
N ARG A 611 -3.37 7.82 -14.28
CA ARG A 611 -2.84 9.18 -14.11
C ARG A 611 -3.91 10.09 -13.52
N ASN A 612 -3.46 11.11 -12.82
CA ASN A 612 -4.34 12.18 -12.38
C ASN A 612 -4.70 13.01 -13.61
N ARG A 613 -5.99 13.31 -13.84
CA ARG A 613 -6.41 14.01 -15.06
C ARG A 613 -7.11 15.30 -14.73
N ILE A 614 -6.65 16.36 -15.38
CA ILE A 614 -7.29 17.67 -15.39
C ILE A 614 -8.11 17.75 -16.67
N LYS A 615 -9.42 17.82 -16.56
CA LYS A 615 -10.35 17.99 -17.67
C LYS A 615 -10.74 19.45 -17.81
N ILE A 616 -10.67 19.97 -19.03
CA ILE A 616 -11.02 21.33 -19.40
C ILE A 616 -12.01 21.26 -20.55
N LYS A 617 -13.23 21.78 -20.35
CA LYS A 617 -14.18 22.02 -21.42
C LYS A 617 -14.10 23.47 -21.86
N ILE A 618 -14.02 23.69 -23.16
CA ILE A 618 -14.18 25.00 -23.79
C ILE A 618 -15.55 24.97 -24.48
N PRO A 619 -16.52 25.78 -24.07
CA PRO A 619 -17.85 25.74 -24.66
C PRO A 619 -17.84 26.29 -26.08
N ALA A 620 -18.90 25.96 -26.82
CA ALA A 620 -19.08 26.38 -28.20
C ALA A 620 -18.94 27.90 -28.39
N CYS A 621 -18.58 28.30 -29.60
CA CYS A 621 -18.55 29.70 -30.00
C CYS A 621 -19.93 30.17 -30.46
N GLU A 622 -20.36 31.34 -29.98
CA GLU A 622 -21.58 32.00 -30.44
C GLU A 622 -21.44 32.51 -31.88
N ASP A 623 -20.25 32.95 -32.27
CA ASP A 623 -19.88 33.31 -33.65
C ASP A 623 -19.56 32.06 -34.50
N ASP A 624 -19.18 32.24 -35.77
CA ASP A 624 -18.76 31.15 -36.65
C ASP A 624 -17.48 30.45 -36.16
N ALA A 625 -16.57 31.22 -35.56
CA ALA A 625 -15.36 30.72 -34.93
C ALA A 625 -14.83 31.69 -33.87
N CYS A 626 -14.37 31.15 -32.74
CA CYS A 626 -13.71 31.88 -31.67
C CYS A 626 -12.24 31.48 -31.62
N LYS A 627 -11.37 32.45 -31.36
CA LYS A 627 -9.95 32.21 -31.09
C LYS A 627 -9.75 32.12 -29.58
N ASP A 628 -9.68 30.90 -29.07
CA ASP A 628 -9.51 30.62 -27.65
C ASP A 628 -8.04 30.38 -27.32
N ARG A 629 -7.61 30.85 -26.14
CA ARG A 629 -6.27 30.56 -25.60
C ARG A 629 -6.39 30.04 -24.18
N VAL A 630 -5.82 28.87 -23.93
CA VAL A 630 -5.80 28.23 -22.61
C VAL A 630 -4.35 28.08 -22.14
N ILE A 631 -4.06 28.61 -20.96
CA ILE A 631 -2.76 28.51 -20.31
C ILE A 631 -2.94 27.67 -19.05
N VAL A 632 -2.25 26.54 -18.98
CA VAL A 632 -2.27 25.63 -17.84
C VAL A 632 -0.87 25.53 -17.26
N ASN A 633 -0.73 25.86 -15.98
CA ASN A 633 0.50 25.64 -15.22
C ASN A 633 0.22 24.66 -14.10
N VAL A 634 0.96 23.57 -14.03
CA VAL A 634 0.82 22.58 -12.96
C VAL A 634 2.05 22.60 -12.06
N LEU A 635 1.85 22.39 -10.75
CA LEU A 635 2.96 22.16 -9.84
C LEU A 635 3.61 20.79 -10.11
N GLY A 636 2.78 19.79 -10.39
CA GLY A 636 3.18 18.46 -10.88
C GLY A 636 3.80 18.52 -12.28
N SER A 637 4.16 17.38 -12.83
CA SER A 637 4.58 17.30 -14.24
C SER A 637 3.45 16.76 -15.11
N ILE A 638 3.25 17.38 -16.27
CA ILE A 638 2.36 16.92 -17.35
C ILE A 638 3.01 15.70 -17.99
N TYR A 639 2.26 14.62 -18.00
CA TYR A 639 2.64 13.37 -18.62
C TYR A 639 2.22 13.32 -20.09
N GLN A 640 0.95 13.64 -20.34
CA GLN A 640 0.33 13.66 -21.66
C GLN A 640 -0.82 14.67 -21.67
N TYR A 641 -1.26 15.06 -22.86
CA TYR A 641 -2.56 15.70 -23.04
C TYR A 641 -3.30 15.07 -24.22
N GLU A 642 -4.62 15.15 -24.19
CA GLU A 642 -5.53 14.77 -25.27
C GLU A 642 -6.51 15.91 -25.50
N SER A 643 -6.94 16.09 -26.74
CA SER A 643 -7.90 17.13 -27.12
C SER A 643 -8.86 16.60 -28.17
N SER A 644 -10.14 16.95 -28.08
CA SER A 644 -11.16 16.58 -29.08
C SER A 644 -11.08 17.40 -30.38
N ALA A 645 -10.18 18.39 -30.44
CA ALA A 645 -9.90 19.21 -31.61
C ALA A 645 -8.41 19.52 -31.75
N ASP A 646 -8.00 19.99 -32.93
CA ASP A 646 -6.63 20.42 -33.19
C ASP A 646 -6.24 21.61 -32.31
N VAL A 647 -5.08 21.47 -31.66
CA VAL A 647 -4.53 22.48 -30.75
C VAL A 647 -3.17 22.95 -31.27
N LYS A 648 -3.00 24.27 -31.36
CA LYS A 648 -1.69 24.87 -31.65
C LYS A 648 -0.99 25.25 -30.36
N PHE A 649 0.21 24.73 -30.12
CA PHE A 649 1.00 25.12 -28.95
C PHE A 649 1.77 26.40 -29.21
N LEU A 650 1.61 27.37 -28.30
CA LEU A 650 2.45 28.56 -28.22
C LEU A 650 3.70 28.26 -27.38
N SER A 651 3.54 27.45 -26.33
CA SER A 651 4.63 26.85 -25.57
C SER A 651 4.14 25.55 -24.93
N SER A 652 5.00 24.54 -24.87
CA SER A 652 4.76 23.30 -24.13
C SER A 652 6.00 22.91 -23.34
N SER A 653 5.78 22.48 -22.12
CA SER A 653 6.78 21.89 -21.23
C SER A 653 6.06 20.97 -20.25
N ALA A 654 6.81 20.19 -19.50
CA ALA A 654 6.24 19.38 -18.43
C ALA A 654 5.56 20.18 -17.30
N LYS A 655 5.76 21.50 -17.19
CA LYS A 655 5.10 22.34 -16.15
C LYS A 655 4.04 23.28 -16.71
N ASN A 656 3.99 23.45 -18.03
CA ASN A 656 3.21 24.49 -18.67
C ASN A 656 2.72 24.05 -20.05
N LEU A 657 1.43 24.24 -20.33
CA LEU A 657 0.86 24.20 -21.67
C LEU A 657 0.22 25.55 -21.99
N GLN A 658 0.61 26.16 -23.10
CA GLN A 658 -0.08 27.31 -23.69
C GLN A 658 -0.63 26.92 -25.04
N MET A 659 -1.95 26.87 -25.12
CA MET A 659 -2.70 26.32 -26.24
C MET A 659 -3.52 27.42 -26.90
N GLU A 660 -3.47 27.49 -28.22
CA GLU A 660 -4.33 28.31 -29.08
C GLU A 660 -5.25 27.38 -29.87
N ILE A 661 -6.56 27.66 -29.81
CA ILE A 661 -7.61 26.75 -30.24
C ILE A 661 -8.65 27.54 -31.03
N VAL A 662 -9.11 26.99 -32.16
CA VAL A 662 -10.20 27.57 -32.95
C VAL A 662 -11.48 26.81 -32.64
N THR A 663 -12.31 27.38 -31.78
CA THR A 663 -13.56 26.77 -31.34
C THR A 663 -14.71 27.21 -32.24
N LYS A 664 -15.49 26.25 -32.76
CA LYS A 664 -16.67 26.51 -33.61
C LYS A 664 -17.95 26.21 -32.83
N LYS A 665 -19.00 25.71 -33.48
CA LYS A 665 -20.30 25.39 -32.86
C LYS A 665 -20.28 24.17 -31.92
N ASN A 666 -19.22 23.37 -31.94
CA ASN A 666 -19.06 22.26 -31.00
C ASN A 666 -18.09 22.66 -29.88
N PRO A 667 -18.38 22.26 -28.62
CA PRO A 667 -17.43 22.43 -27.52
C PRO A 667 -16.18 21.57 -27.74
N ILE A 668 -15.09 21.94 -27.08
CA ILE A 668 -13.81 21.23 -27.12
C ILE A 668 -13.49 20.71 -25.73
N ASP A 669 -13.12 19.45 -25.63
CA ASP A 669 -12.69 18.81 -24.39
C ASP A 669 -11.20 18.57 -24.46
N ILE A 670 -10.49 18.96 -23.40
CA ILE A 670 -9.06 18.77 -23.23
C ILE A 670 -8.85 17.99 -21.95
N THR A 671 -8.06 16.92 -22.03
CA THR A 671 -7.63 16.14 -20.87
C THR A 671 -6.13 16.28 -20.72
N ILE A 672 -5.66 16.68 -19.53
CA ILE A 672 -4.24 16.79 -19.22
C ILE A 672 -3.92 15.78 -18.13
N GLU A 673 -3.07 14.81 -18.45
CA GLU A 673 -2.62 13.81 -17.50
C GLU A 673 -1.38 14.30 -16.76
N THR A 674 -1.36 14.15 -15.45
CA THR A 674 -0.24 14.56 -14.60
C THR A 674 0.33 13.38 -13.83
N VAL A 675 1.64 13.42 -13.63
CA VAL A 675 2.41 12.43 -12.86
C VAL A 675 2.01 12.44 -11.39
N ASN A 676 1.81 13.63 -10.81
CA ASN A 676 1.48 13.76 -9.39
C ASN A 676 -0.04 13.71 -9.15
N PRO A 677 -0.48 13.16 -8.01
CA PRO A 677 -1.87 13.28 -7.53
C PRO A 677 -2.30 14.73 -7.21
N GLU A 678 -1.38 15.70 -7.25
CA GLU A 678 -1.61 17.08 -6.79
C GLU A 678 -2.42 17.88 -7.80
N PHE A 679 -3.66 18.24 -7.43
CA PHE A 679 -4.39 19.29 -8.14
C PHE A 679 -3.95 20.67 -7.65
N GLU A 680 -2.72 21.06 -7.98
CA GLU A 680 -2.22 22.43 -7.84
C GLU A 680 -1.94 22.96 -9.24
N THR A 681 -2.96 23.59 -9.82
CA THR A 681 -2.91 24.12 -11.19
C THR A 681 -3.37 25.57 -11.23
N ARG A 682 -2.72 26.37 -12.06
CA ARG A 682 -3.14 27.73 -12.43
C ARG A 682 -3.60 27.70 -13.88
N ILE A 683 -4.87 28.03 -14.08
CA ILE A 683 -5.49 28.06 -15.40
C ILE A 683 -5.93 29.48 -15.74
N GLN A 684 -5.68 29.87 -16.99
CA GLN A 684 -6.16 31.12 -17.57
C GLN A 684 -6.76 30.82 -18.94
N CYS A 685 -7.98 31.29 -19.16
CA CYS A 685 -8.70 31.16 -20.41
C CYS A 685 -8.89 32.53 -21.04
N TYR A 686 -8.77 32.61 -22.36
CA TYR A 686 -9.06 33.80 -23.15
C TYR A 686 -9.93 33.40 -24.33
N ARG A 687 -10.88 34.26 -24.70
CA ARG A 687 -11.68 34.15 -25.92
C ARG A 687 -11.57 35.44 -26.71
N ASN A 688 -11.20 35.33 -27.99
CA ASN A 688 -10.97 36.45 -28.90
C ASN A 688 -10.04 37.54 -28.30
N GLY A 689 -8.99 37.09 -27.59
CA GLY A 689 -8.00 37.96 -26.96
C GLY A 689 -8.43 38.60 -25.63
N ARG A 690 -9.66 38.38 -25.17
CA ARG A 690 -10.15 38.88 -23.87
C ARG A 690 -10.10 37.77 -22.82
N PHE A 691 -9.82 38.12 -21.57
CA PHE A 691 -9.86 37.17 -20.47
C PHE A 691 -11.28 36.60 -20.33
N TRP A 692 -11.36 35.30 -20.08
CA TRP A 692 -12.62 34.57 -19.99
C TRP A 692 -12.66 33.83 -18.66
N ASN A 693 -13.67 34.14 -17.84
CA ASN A 693 -13.91 33.46 -16.57
C ASN A 693 -14.16 31.98 -16.81
N TYR A 694 -13.86 31.15 -15.81
CA TYR A 694 -14.08 29.72 -15.89
C TYR A 694 -14.69 29.18 -14.61
N ARG A 695 -15.37 28.05 -14.74
CA ARG A 695 -15.92 27.27 -13.63
C ARG A 695 -14.91 26.24 -13.16
N THR A 696 -14.88 25.99 -11.87
CA THR A 696 -13.99 24.98 -11.26
C THR A 696 -14.73 23.99 -10.38
N GLY A 697 -14.18 22.77 -10.34
CA GLY A 697 -14.61 21.72 -9.43
C GLY A 697 -16.00 21.16 -9.73
N ARG A 698 -16.48 20.34 -8.80
CA ARG A 698 -17.79 19.67 -8.88
C ARG A 698 -18.97 20.64 -9.02
N TRP A 699 -18.87 21.79 -8.35
CA TRP A 699 -19.99 22.72 -8.14
C TRP A 699 -20.03 23.88 -9.12
N GLY A 700 -19.05 23.97 -10.01
CA GLY A 700 -19.00 25.02 -11.02
C GLY A 700 -18.77 26.41 -10.43
N ILE A 701 -17.95 26.49 -9.38
CA ILE A 701 -17.58 27.76 -8.74
C ILE A 701 -16.87 28.62 -9.78
N GLU A 702 -17.46 29.76 -10.10
CA GLU A 702 -16.86 30.72 -11.03
C GLU A 702 -15.66 31.38 -10.39
N GLY A 703 -14.51 31.23 -11.05
CA GLY A 703 -13.27 31.89 -10.65
C GLY A 703 -13.00 33.10 -11.53
N LEU A 704 -12.83 34.26 -10.89
CA LEU A 704 -12.04 35.39 -11.41
C LEU A 704 -10.69 35.34 -10.70
N ASN A 705 -9.62 35.03 -11.44
CA ASN A 705 -8.25 35.19 -10.93
C ASN A 705 -8.06 34.62 -9.50
N LEU A 706 -8.57 33.40 -9.26
CA LEU A 706 -8.56 32.78 -7.92
C LEU A 706 -7.12 32.78 -7.38
N PRO A 707 -6.92 33.04 -6.06
CA PRO A 707 -5.60 33.01 -5.45
C PRO A 707 -4.91 31.68 -5.75
N SER A 708 -3.57 31.68 -5.71
CA SER A 708 -2.62 30.68 -6.22
C SER A 708 -2.86 29.19 -5.87
N THR A 709 -3.88 28.87 -5.07
CA THR A 709 -4.27 27.52 -4.66
C THR A 709 -5.79 27.45 -4.54
N ILE A 710 -6.47 26.74 -5.45
CA ILE A 710 -7.87 26.35 -5.27
C ILE A 710 -7.93 25.31 -4.13
N PRO A 711 -8.92 25.32 -3.21
CA PRO A 711 -8.93 24.36 -2.11
C PRO A 711 -9.08 22.94 -2.66
N LYS A 712 -8.17 22.06 -2.23
CA LYS A 712 -7.98 20.68 -2.73
C LYS A 712 -9.23 19.81 -2.65
N GLU A 713 -10.17 20.17 -1.77
CA GLU A 713 -11.40 19.44 -1.47
C GLU A 713 -12.49 19.62 -2.55
N PHE A 714 -12.40 20.63 -3.42
CA PHE A 714 -13.48 20.95 -4.36
C PHE A 714 -13.43 20.19 -5.70
N ILE A 715 -12.38 19.39 -5.93
CA ILE A 715 -11.99 18.97 -7.29
C ILE A 715 -11.62 17.48 -7.38
N LEU A 716 -12.31 16.61 -6.66
CA LEU A 716 -12.10 15.15 -6.77
C LEU A 716 -13.45 14.48 -7.07
N SER A 717 -13.68 14.08 -8.33
CA SER A 717 -14.86 13.28 -8.68
C SER A 717 -14.65 12.55 -10.01
N ASP A 718 -14.90 11.24 -10.03
CA ASP A 718 -14.96 10.45 -11.28
C ASP A 718 -16.18 10.80 -12.14
N ALA A 719 -17.15 11.54 -11.60
CA ALA A 719 -18.35 11.96 -12.32
C ALA A 719 -18.16 13.29 -13.05
N THR A 720 -18.73 13.40 -14.25
CA THR A 720 -18.86 14.66 -14.97
C THR A 720 -19.64 15.68 -14.11
N PRO A 721 -19.09 16.90 -13.87
CA PRO A 721 -19.77 17.91 -13.08
C PRO A 721 -21.15 18.27 -13.62
N LEU A 722 -22.09 18.56 -12.72
CA LEU A 722 -23.43 18.97 -13.11
C LEU A 722 -23.37 20.36 -13.79
N GLY A 723 -23.85 20.43 -15.03
CA GLY A 723 -23.77 21.66 -15.85
C GLY A 723 -22.55 21.71 -16.78
N TRP A 724 -21.69 20.68 -16.76
CA TRP A 724 -20.55 20.54 -17.67
C TRP A 724 -20.96 20.74 -19.14
N GLU A 725 -22.01 20.06 -19.61
CA GLU A 725 -22.43 20.13 -21.02
C GLU A 725 -23.08 21.47 -21.40
N SER A 726 -23.73 22.14 -20.45
CA SER A 726 -24.54 23.34 -20.71
C SER A 726 -23.84 24.65 -20.34
N SER A 727 -22.60 24.60 -19.84
CA SER A 727 -21.88 25.78 -19.38
C SER A 727 -21.53 26.71 -20.53
N HIS A 728 -21.78 28.01 -20.35
CA HIS A 728 -21.36 29.06 -21.28
C HIS A 728 -19.94 29.59 -20.96
N LEU A 729 -19.34 29.14 -19.85
CA LEU A 729 -17.94 29.38 -19.47
C LEU A 729 -17.12 28.08 -19.62
N PRO A 730 -15.79 28.16 -19.82
CA PRO A 730 -14.92 27.01 -19.71
C PRO A 730 -15.06 26.37 -18.34
N TRP A 731 -14.98 25.04 -18.29
CA TRP A 731 -15.09 24.31 -17.03
C TRP A 731 -13.83 23.49 -16.81
N VAL A 732 -13.27 23.56 -15.61
CA VAL A 732 -12.10 22.80 -15.21
C VAL A 732 -12.45 21.91 -14.02
N TYR A 733 -12.16 20.62 -14.12
CA TYR A 733 -12.16 19.75 -12.95
C TYR A 733 -11.07 18.68 -13.05
N ASN A 734 -10.80 18.03 -11.92
CA ASN A 734 -10.00 16.83 -11.85
C ASN A 734 -10.95 15.68 -11.62
N ASP A 735 -10.82 14.71 -12.52
CA ASP A 735 -11.78 13.65 -12.67
C ASP A 735 -11.53 12.47 -11.74
N GLY A 736 -10.78 12.66 -10.66
CA GLY A 736 -10.72 11.69 -9.57
C GLY A 736 -9.91 10.42 -9.85
N SER A 737 -9.53 10.19 -11.11
CA SER A 737 -8.93 8.94 -11.64
C SER A 737 -7.81 8.37 -10.77
N PHE A 738 -7.00 9.24 -10.18
CA PHE A 738 -5.90 8.85 -9.29
C PHE A 738 -6.18 9.13 -7.80
N SER A 739 -7.20 9.93 -7.48
CA SER A 739 -7.46 10.44 -6.13
C SER A 739 -8.52 9.68 -5.33
N GLY A 740 -9.17 8.67 -5.92
CA GLY A 740 -9.97 7.68 -5.19
C GLY A 740 -11.33 8.17 -4.66
N GLY A 741 -12.37 7.47 -5.08
CA GLY A 741 -13.70 7.48 -4.47
C GLY A 741 -14.82 7.92 -5.44
N ALA A 742 -15.72 6.99 -5.75
CA ALA A 742 -17.07 7.33 -6.18
C ALA A 742 -17.86 7.87 -4.98
N GLU A 743 -18.66 8.93 -5.19
CA GLU A 743 -19.50 9.47 -4.12
C GLU A 743 -20.53 8.45 -3.64
N SER A 744 -20.65 8.25 -2.33
CA SER A 744 -21.77 7.50 -1.76
C SER A 744 -23.11 8.16 -2.09
N SER A 745 -24.18 7.37 -2.17
CA SER A 745 -25.55 7.87 -2.39
C SER A 745 -25.92 9.00 -1.43
N SER A 746 -25.50 8.93 -0.17
CA SER A 746 -25.71 9.98 0.83
C SER A 746 -24.95 11.28 0.52
N GLN A 747 -23.72 11.20 0.00
CA GLN A 747 -22.95 12.38 -0.43
C GLN A 747 -23.53 13.00 -1.70
N GLN A 748 -24.09 12.18 -2.59
CA GLN A 748 -24.82 12.64 -3.77
C GLN A 748 -26.07 13.43 -3.36
N GLU A 749 -26.85 12.92 -2.40
CA GLU A 749 -28.09 13.55 -1.95
C GLU A 749 -27.84 14.80 -1.10
N MET A 750 -26.83 14.77 -0.22
CA MET A 750 -26.41 15.94 0.56
C MET A 750 -25.86 17.04 -0.34
N GLY A 751 -25.16 16.67 -1.41
CA GLY A 751 -24.72 17.58 -2.45
C GLY A 751 -25.86 18.29 -3.18
N LYS A 752 -26.95 17.58 -3.50
CA LYS A 752 -28.18 18.16 -4.08
C LYS A 752 -28.83 19.16 -3.13
N GLU A 753 -28.89 18.85 -1.83
CA GLU A 753 -29.49 19.74 -0.82
C GLU A 753 -28.61 20.96 -0.52
N VAL A 754 -27.29 20.81 -0.43
CA VAL A 754 -26.37 21.96 -0.31
C VAL A 754 -26.49 22.88 -1.52
N LYS A 755 -26.57 22.33 -2.74
CA LYS A 755 -26.83 23.13 -3.94
C LYS A 755 -28.13 23.90 -3.83
N LYS A 756 -29.23 23.25 -3.41
CA LYS A 756 -30.54 23.89 -3.25
C LYS A 756 -30.46 25.05 -2.25
N ILE A 757 -29.78 24.88 -1.12
CA ILE A 757 -29.56 25.92 -0.11
C ILE A 757 -28.75 27.08 -0.69
N LEU A 758 -27.62 26.81 -1.33
CA LEU A 758 -26.75 27.84 -1.92
C LEU A 758 -27.42 28.59 -3.08
N SER A 759 -28.26 27.91 -3.86
CA SER A 759 -29.08 28.52 -4.91
C SER A 759 -30.16 29.43 -4.31
N THR A 760 -30.80 28.99 -3.21
CA THR A 760 -31.83 29.77 -2.50
C THR A 760 -31.23 31.00 -1.81
N TRP A 761 -29.97 30.92 -1.39
CA TRP A 761 -29.23 32.04 -0.78
C TRP A 761 -28.56 32.95 -1.82
N GLY A 762 -28.73 32.69 -3.12
CA GLY A 762 -28.18 33.52 -4.19
C GLY A 762 -26.67 33.41 -4.39
N TYR A 763 -26.00 32.39 -3.83
CA TYR A 763 -24.55 32.18 -3.97
C TYR A 763 -24.14 31.43 -5.24
N ILE A 764 -25.10 30.82 -5.94
CA ILE A 764 -24.88 30.20 -7.25
C ILE A 764 -25.65 31.04 -8.26
N HIS A 765 -24.93 31.92 -8.96
CA HIS A 765 -25.46 32.59 -10.15
C HIS A 765 -25.22 31.71 -11.39
N GLU A 766 -26.19 31.80 -12.31
CA GLU A 766 -26.33 30.92 -13.47
C GLU A 766 -25.09 30.80 -14.33
#